data_AF-A0A932SST6-F1
#
_entry.id   AF-A0A932SST6-F1
#
_cell.length_a   1.000
_cell.length_b   1.000
_cell.length_c   1.000
_cell.angle_alpha   90.00
_cell.angle_beta   90.00
_cell.angle_gamma   90.00
#
_symmetry.space_group_name_H-M   'P 1'
#
loop_
_entity.id
_entity.type
_entity.pdbx_description
1 polymer ?
#
loop_
_entity_poly.entity_id
_entity_poly.type
_entity_poly.pdbx_seq_one_letter_code
_entity_poly.pdbx_strand_id
1 'polypeptide(L)'
;MHKLPGRRLTCIFAAALFASSPVLAQTPRFAAQFASGKRLTGAEIRNWHEPRAEPQLDSVKLLAPEDRALWAEDVSLPPAAAPVACVEFFGGDRLPGRVTAFRDGNDSSLIRVPPCVIVIPAASVDWPDVRRPSIPVAIRWLKRVVWQKRDDDRYRPGTLYFLDGRQVEFRSVRWQSSAVRLLIDQETRDVPFDQIAELHLPQLDPWDAWFHQLAALLPDLSGWLVQVETADGLRATASTQRLLPSFRGDGGNPDHWYQACQPAWSIESLWLKHRTIRTRRFFAPHEVPLSAIEPARSVSRSSLSGGWTWQLDRTVQAQPLRCADQAWGWGLGVHAYSELTYNLPACARVFRTQYGLDGSAGLGGCVRAVIIAGPPAGPVIHRSGHVIGTEKSYDSGPLGIVGVKQLTLLVDPAQDDRPAGADPFEIRDSFVWLQPMIELDVEPLRAEIERRVSTPLSSWAGWTIGNTQVKPCLVSHAWIPRPAPFTRCRAETAPRDGFVSISRKLRVGERDRFLALAVSRLEKDVTPSRIQVRLAGRAAAEFDVPVHNAAIDPDPLLVPVDRYRGQTIDVELVQFALAPQSRIEWRGMTLTDRDPVAFELFEDDLALVKNLTDGAGTAFLDAREKYLGSASLRVANDDRGNPALAGWNIPIRGEPNPGEYRFLRFVWKKRGGKQLGLHLARGGAFPPAEEPSPRESLRYHFARSKEKDYGASVQLRDQPPDQWELVTRDLWTDFGPFDLTGLRFVCGDGESAWFDHIYLARAPHDLDRVTARLANPPPNPLTGLPPDVQANLDFVAVEPARFGQALAAIAPQFSTAASEQGVWLYKTYQGKQNVVRTHPPAQGQPCILRAPLAVPAGKRAELRLTVTHHPQADWQLVVLAGGERLHDSLVSAEQAKDGWAEFTIDLSRFAGRSIALEVHNHPNNWANEFAYWARAEIVYP
;
A
#
# COMPACT_ATOMS: atom_id res chain seq x y z
N MET A 1 32.60 27.16 -67.77
CA MET A 1 32.52 28.62 -67.51
C MET A 1 32.37 28.83 -66.01
N HIS A 2 33.50 28.90 -65.31
CA HIS A 2 34.04 30.07 -64.57
C HIS A 2 33.35 30.32 -63.22
N LYS A 3 33.93 29.85 -62.11
CA LYS A 3 35.00 30.46 -61.26
C LYS A 3 34.62 31.83 -60.68
N LEU A 4 34.49 31.84 -59.35
CA LEU A 4 34.62 32.95 -58.36
C LEU A 4 35.67 34.02 -58.78
N PRO A 5 35.56 35.32 -58.34
CA PRO A 5 36.01 35.68 -56.98
C PRO A 5 35.42 36.94 -56.29
N GLY A 6 35.44 36.91 -54.95
CA GLY A 6 36.12 37.90 -54.09
C GLY A 6 35.56 39.32 -53.94
N ARG A 7 35.21 39.68 -52.69
CA ARG A 7 35.52 41.00 -52.08
C ARG A 7 35.50 40.93 -50.55
N ARG A 8 36.70 41.01 -49.93
CA ARG A 8 36.93 41.73 -48.66
C ARG A 8 37.14 43.21 -49.06
N LEU A 9 36.96 44.29 -48.30
CA LEU A 9 37.01 44.55 -46.86
C LEU A 9 36.63 46.04 -46.71
N THR A 10 35.69 46.45 -45.86
CA THR A 10 35.81 47.73 -45.11
C THR A 10 34.92 47.73 -43.87
N CYS A 11 35.53 47.95 -42.72
CA CYS A 11 34.89 48.09 -41.42
C CYS A 11 34.16 49.43 -41.32
N ILE A 12 32.91 49.41 -40.85
CA ILE A 12 32.27 50.55 -40.20
C ILE A 12 31.96 50.11 -38.78
N PHE A 13 32.71 50.65 -37.82
CA PHE A 13 32.40 50.57 -36.40
C PHE A 13 31.12 51.38 -36.14
N ALA A 14 29.97 50.72 -36.12
CA ALA A 14 28.77 51.26 -35.52
C ALA A 14 28.76 50.85 -34.05
N ALA A 15 29.17 51.76 -33.17
CA ALA A 15 28.94 51.66 -31.74
C ALA A 15 27.42 51.73 -31.48
N ALA A 16 26.75 50.59 -31.55
CA ALA A 16 25.41 50.46 -31.03
C ALA A 16 25.51 50.43 -29.50
N LEU A 17 25.15 51.54 -28.86
CA LEU A 17 24.76 51.54 -27.46
C LEU A 17 23.63 50.50 -27.30
N PHE A 18 23.96 49.32 -26.80
CA PHE A 18 22.97 48.48 -26.13
C PHE A 18 22.60 49.22 -24.85
N ALA A 19 21.60 50.09 -24.94
CA ALA A 19 20.80 50.44 -23.78
C ALA A 19 20.27 49.11 -23.23
N SER A 20 20.87 48.66 -22.13
CA SER A 20 20.31 47.60 -21.30
C SER A 20 18.92 48.09 -20.91
N SER A 21 17.88 47.53 -21.53
CA SER A 21 16.54 47.64 -20.99
C SER A 21 16.63 47.21 -19.53
N PRO A 22 16.09 47.99 -18.56
CA PRO A 22 16.00 47.48 -17.21
C PRO A 22 15.19 46.19 -17.31
N VAL A 23 15.83 45.05 -17.00
CA VAL A 23 15.10 43.85 -16.64
C VAL A 23 14.21 44.30 -15.49
N LEU A 24 12.91 44.42 -15.75
CA LEU A 24 11.93 44.60 -14.69
C LEU A 24 12.19 43.47 -13.71
N ALA A 25 12.78 43.80 -12.54
CA ALA A 25 13.04 42.84 -11.50
C ALA A 25 11.68 42.25 -11.12
N GLN A 26 11.43 41.01 -11.55
CA GLN A 26 10.20 40.31 -11.19
C GLN A 26 10.12 40.27 -9.67
N THR A 27 8.99 40.67 -9.11
CA THR A 27 8.78 40.65 -7.66
C THR A 27 9.05 39.23 -7.15
N PRO A 28 9.96 39.04 -6.18
CA PRO A 28 10.30 37.71 -5.70
C PRO A 28 9.06 37.06 -5.09
N ARG A 29 8.69 35.91 -5.64
CA ARG A 29 7.54 35.10 -5.19
C ARG A 29 7.95 34.08 -4.14
N PHE A 30 9.17 33.56 -4.21
CA PHE A 30 9.66 32.52 -3.33
C PHE A 30 10.80 33.00 -2.45
N ALA A 31 10.83 32.52 -1.22
CA ALA A 31 11.96 32.63 -0.30
C ALA A 31 12.43 31.23 0.10
N ALA A 32 13.73 31.05 0.30
CA ALA A 32 14.30 29.78 0.75
C ALA A 32 15.48 30.00 1.69
N GLN A 33 15.72 29.02 2.55
CA GLN A 33 16.92 28.93 3.38
C GLN A 33 17.58 27.56 3.18
N PHE A 34 18.90 27.54 3.08
CA PHE A 34 19.71 26.35 2.84
C PHE A 34 20.43 25.90 4.11
N ALA A 35 20.93 24.66 4.12
CA ALA A 35 21.61 24.05 5.26
C ALA A 35 22.87 24.82 5.69
N SER A 36 23.55 25.48 4.74
CA SER A 36 24.65 26.42 4.96
C SER A 36 24.26 27.71 5.70
N GLY A 37 22.95 27.96 5.88
CA GLY A 37 22.42 29.24 6.38
C GLY A 37 22.17 30.27 5.28
N LYS A 38 22.61 30.02 4.04
CA LYS A 38 22.32 30.88 2.89
C LYS A 38 20.81 31.07 2.73
N ARG A 39 20.40 32.31 2.48
CA ARG A 39 19.01 32.66 2.15
C ARG A 39 18.92 33.18 0.72
N LEU A 40 17.83 32.86 0.03
CA LEU A 40 17.59 33.24 -1.36
C LEU A 40 16.14 33.68 -1.52
N THR A 41 15.91 34.73 -2.30
CA THR A 41 14.60 35.09 -2.83
C THR A 41 14.63 35.01 -4.35
N GLY A 42 13.59 34.46 -4.97
CA GLY A 42 13.53 34.30 -6.41
C GLY A 42 12.12 34.40 -6.96
N ALA A 43 12.01 34.56 -8.27
CA ALA A 43 10.72 34.79 -8.93
C ALA A 43 9.96 33.49 -9.18
N GLU A 44 10.65 32.38 -9.46
CA GLU A 44 9.99 31.14 -9.87
C GLU A 44 10.79 29.89 -9.52
N ILE A 45 10.08 28.80 -9.19
CA ILE A 45 10.69 27.47 -9.11
C ILE A 45 10.58 26.77 -10.46
N ARG A 46 11.72 26.32 -10.99
CA ARG A 46 11.85 25.67 -12.29
C ARG A 46 12.04 24.16 -12.16
N ASN A 47 11.67 23.44 -13.22
CA ASN A 47 11.94 22.01 -13.43
C ASN A 47 11.31 21.02 -12.42
N TRP A 48 10.39 21.45 -11.55
CA TRP A 48 9.82 20.56 -10.53
C TRP A 48 8.66 19.68 -11.02
N HIS A 49 8.31 19.73 -12.31
CA HIS A 49 7.33 18.83 -12.93
C HIS A 49 7.96 17.54 -13.47
N GLU A 50 9.27 17.55 -13.69
CA GLU A 50 9.99 16.43 -14.29
C GLU A 50 10.59 15.53 -13.21
N PRO A 51 10.22 14.23 -13.13
CA PRO A 51 10.71 13.34 -12.09
C PRO A 51 12.24 13.17 -12.03
N ARG A 52 12.95 13.41 -13.15
CA ARG A 52 14.41 13.28 -13.25
C ARG A 52 15.16 14.60 -13.15
N ALA A 53 14.47 15.73 -13.15
CA ALA A 53 15.12 17.03 -13.08
C ALA A 53 15.28 17.48 -11.63
N GLU A 54 16.34 18.24 -11.36
CA GLU A 54 16.51 18.88 -10.06
C GLU A 54 15.74 20.20 -10.01
N PRO A 55 14.83 20.38 -9.03
CA PRO A 55 14.08 21.62 -8.88
C PRO A 55 15.02 22.75 -8.48
N GLN A 56 14.82 23.92 -9.09
CA GLN A 56 15.68 25.09 -8.93
C GLN A 56 14.86 26.32 -8.59
N LEU A 57 15.31 27.10 -7.61
CA LEU A 57 14.83 28.47 -7.42
C LEU A 57 15.76 29.40 -8.21
N ASP A 58 15.22 29.99 -9.27
CA ASP A 58 15.99 30.64 -10.33
C ASP A 58 17.10 29.74 -10.92
N SER A 59 18.36 29.90 -10.49
CA SER A 59 19.51 29.08 -10.93
C SER A 59 20.12 28.20 -9.84
N VAL A 60 19.56 28.24 -8.62
CA VAL A 60 20.09 27.48 -7.47
C VAL A 60 19.25 26.22 -7.25
N LYS A 61 19.91 25.06 -7.27
CA LYS A 61 19.32 23.74 -7.02
C LYS A 61 18.81 23.66 -5.58
N LEU A 62 17.55 23.27 -5.38
CA LEU A 62 16.92 23.20 -4.06
C LEU A 62 17.29 21.93 -3.28
N LEU A 63 17.63 20.84 -3.97
CA LEU A 63 17.84 19.51 -3.37
C LEU A 63 19.25 18.96 -3.57
N ALA A 64 20.22 19.85 -3.79
CA ALA A 64 21.62 19.47 -3.94
C ALA A 64 22.14 18.83 -2.63
N PRO A 65 22.80 17.65 -2.66
CA PRO A 65 23.26 16.97 -1.44
C PRO A 65 24.23 17.80 -0.58
N GLU A 66 25.07 18.62 -1.21
CA GLU A 66 26.08 19.45 -0.57
C GLU A 66 25.52 20.63 0.23
N ASP A 67 24.38 21.19 -0.22
CA ASP A 67 23.71 22.30 0.44
C ASP A 67 22.23 22.32 0.02
N ARG A 68 21.42 21.47 0.65
CA ARG A 68 19.99 21.41 0.37
C ARG A 68 19.25 22.61 0.98
N ALA A 69 18.12 22.97 0.40
CA ALA A 69 17.15 23.83 1.06
C ALA A 69 16.62 23.14 2.33
N LEU A 70 16.61 23.83 3.47
CA LEU A 70 15.87 23.42 4.66
C LEU A 70 14.38 23.70 4.48
N TRP A 71 14.06 24.81 3.81
CA TRP A 71 12.70 25.15 3.42
C TRP A 71 12.66 26.08 2.21
N ALA A 72 11.53 26.06 1.51
CA ALA A 72 11.15 27.00 0.47
C ALA A 72 9.68 27.41 0.65
N GLU A 73 9.39 28.70 0.54
CA GLU A 73 8.08 29.30 0.80
C GLU A 73 7.66 30.19 -0.37
N ASP A 74 6.42 30.04 -0.83
CA ASP A 74 5.74 31.01 -1.68
C ASP A 74 5.18 32.14 -0.80
N VAL A 75 5.86 33.28 -0.80
CA VAL A 75 5.52 34.43 0.04
C VAL A 75 4.31 35.20 -0.47
N SER A 76 3.83 34.90 -1.69
CA SER A 76 2.61 35.48 -2.24
C SER A 76 1.34 34.84 -1.67
N LEU A 77 1.45 33.67 -1.04
CA LEU A 77 0.33 32.95 -0.45
C LEU A 77 0.19 33.27 1.05
N PRO A 78 -1.00 33.70 1.51
CA PRO A 78 -1.23 33.91 2.94
C PRO A 78 -1.19 32.57 3.69
N PRO A 79 -0.86 32.56 4.99
CA PRO A 79 -1.05 31.37 5.82
C PRO A 79 -2.51 30.95 5.80
N ALA A 80 -2.75 29.64 5.76
CA ALA A 80 -4.11 29.10 5.84
C ALA A 80 -4.78 29.50 7.16
N ALA A 81 -6.09 29.77 7.10
CA ALA A 81 -6.93 29.86 8.28
C ALA A 81 -7.04 28.47 8.95
N ALA A 82 -7.36 28.45 10.25
CA ALA A 82 -7.67 27.21 10.94
C ALA A 82 -8.91 26.56 10.30
N PRO A 83 -8.86 25.28 9.89
CA PRO A 83 -10.01 24.62 9.27
C PRO A 83 -11.15 24.43 10.28
N VAL A 84 -12.39 24.49 9.79
CA VAL A 84 -13.61 24.24 10.61
C VAL A 84 -13.73 22.77 11.02
N ALA A 85 -13.37 21.87 10.10
CA ALA A 85 -13.30 20.43 10.31
C ALA A 85 -11.99 19.90 9.75
N CYS A 86 -11.32 19.02 10.49
CA CYS A 86 -10.07 18.43 10.07
C CYS A 86 -9.77 17.12 10.81
N VAL A 87 -8.78 16.42 10.27
CA VAL A 87 -8.08 15.33 10.92
C VAL A 87 -6.65 15.77 11.21
N GLU A 88 -6.21 15.61 12.46
CA GLU A 88 -4.83 15.90 12.86
C GLU A 88 -4.11 14.63 13.28
N PHE A 89 -2.81 14.59 12.98
CA PHE A 89 -1.98 13.41 13.14
C PHE A 89 -0.85 13.64 14.14
N PHE A 90 -0.43 12.57 14.82
CA PHE A 90 0.88 12.56 15.45
C PHE A 90 1.96 12.77 14.37
N GLY A 91 2.99 13.57 14.67
CA GLY A 91 3.97 14.05 13.67
C GLY A 91 3.62 15.42 13.05
N GLY A 92 2.50 16.02 13.43
CA GLY A 92 2.16 17.42 13.11
C GLY A 92 1.40 17.63 11.80
N ASP A 93 1.10 16.58 11.04
CA ASP A 93 0.29 16.67 9.82
C ASP A 93 -1.18 17.01 10.12
N ARG A 94 -1.89 17.55 9.12
CA ARG A 94 -3.31 17.89 9.19
C ARG A 94 -3.97 17.80 7.82
N LEU A 95 -5.13 17.15 7.75
CA LEU A 95 -6.01 17.12 6.57
C LEU A 95 -7.31 17.88 6.86
N PRO A 96 -7.54 19.07 6.26
CA PRO A 96 -8.84 19.73 6.27
C PRO A 96 -9.91 18.87 5.60
N GLY A 97 -11.03 18.63 6.30
CA GLY A 97 -12.08 17.76 5.81
C GLY A 97 -12.91 17.15 6.94
N ARG A 98 -14.02 16.50 6.58
CA ARG A 98 -14.96 15.89 7.53
C ARG A 98 -14.89 14.37 7.46
N VAL A 99 -14.76 13.72 8.61
CA VAL A 99 -14.90 12.26 8.71
C VAL A 99 -16.37 11.88 8.58
N THR A 100 -16.68 10.94 7.70
CA THR A 100 -18.06 10.49 7.43
C THR A 100 -18.28 9.02 7.72
N ALA A 101 -17.24 8.19 7.65
CA ALA A 101 -17.33 6.77 7.92
C ALA A 101 -16.03 6.18 8.46
N PHE A 102 -16.10 4.93 8.92
CA PHE A 102 -14.95 4.09 9.24
C PHE A 102 -15.04 2.75 8.50
N ARG A 103 -13.89 2.24 8.08
CA ARG A 103 -13.71 0.91 7.50
C ARG A 103 -12.62 0.18 8.28
N ASP A 104 -12.88 -1.07 8.64
CA ASP A 104 -11.94 -1.90 9.42
C ASP A 104 -10.79 -2.46 8.57
N GLY A 105 -10.84 -2.27 7.24
CA GLY A 105 -9.84 -2.74 6.28
C GLY A 105 -10.03 -4.18 5.83
N ASN A 106 -11.16 -4.81 6.16
CA ASN A 106 -11.52 -6.17 5.75
C ASN A 106 -12.57 -6.21 4.63
N ASP A 107 -12.90 -5.06 4.01
CA ASP A 107 -13.88 -4.97 2.92
C ASP A 107 -13.50 -5.83 1.70
N SER A 108 -12.20 -6.02 1.46
CA SER A 108 -11.66 -6.98 0.49
C SER A 108 -10.69 -7.92 1.20
N SER A 109 -10.93 -9.23 1.09
CA SER A 109 -10.03 -10.25 1.65
C SER A 109 -8.72 -10.37 0.86
N LEU A 110 -8.70 -9.91 -0.39
CA LEU A 110 -7.56 -10.01 -1.30
C LEU A 110 -6.73 -8.74 -1.40
N ILE A 111 -7.27 -7.60 -0.94
CA ILE A 111 -6.53 -6.35 -0.81
C ILE A 111 -6.68 -5.85 0.62
N ARG A 112 -5.65 -6.07 1.43
CA ARG A 112 -5.66 -5.65 2.84
C ARG A 112 -5.19 -4.21 2.96
N VAL A 113 -6.08 -3.35 3.42
CA VAL A 113 -5.75 -1.96 3.81
C VAL A 113 -5.79 -1.83 5.34
N PRO A 114 -5.08 -0.87 5.94
CA PRO A 114 -5.19 -0.65 7.38
C PRO A 114 -6.59 -0.11 7.73
N PRO A 115 -7.08 -0.33 8.96
CA PRO A 115 -8.31 0.32 9.43
C PRO A 115 -8.21 1.84 9.23
N CYS A 116 -9.26 2.44 8.67
CA CYS A 116 -9.23 3.82 8.20
C CYS A 116 -10.56 4.53 8.44
N VAL A 117 -10.46 5.83 8.68
CA VAL A 117 -11.61 6.74 8.56
C VAL A 117 -11.71 7.26 7.14
N ILE A 118 -12.92 7.51 6.69
CA ILE A 118 -13.24 8.05 5.36
C ILE A 118 -13.46 9.55 5.52
N VAL A 119 -12.61 10.34 4.87
CA VAL A 119 -12.60 11.81 4.98
C VAL A 119 -13.05 12.42 3.67
N ILE A 120 -14.03 13.31 3.70
CA ILE A 120 -14.33 14.20 2.57
C ILE A 120 -13.38 15.41 2.70
N PRO A 121 -12.38 15.56 1.81
CA PRO A 121 -11.40 16.63 1.94
C PRO A 121 -12.03 17.98 1.60
N ALA A 122 -11.68 19.00 2.39
CA ALA A 122 -11.96 20.40 2.06
C ALA A 122 -10.80 21.04 1.27
N ALA A 123 -9.59 20.51 1.43
CA ALA A 123 -8.41 20.92 0.67
C ALA A 123 -8.42 20.35 -0.76
N SER A 124 -7.77 21.06 -1.69
CA SER A 124 -7.60 20.64 -3.08
C SER A 124 -6.50 19.60 -3.21
N VAL A 125 -6.88 18.33 -3.07
CA VAL A 125 -5.98 17.16 -3.04
C VAL A 125 -6.19 16.21 -4.21
N ASP A 126 -6.92 16.65 -5.22
CA ASP A 126 -7.38 15.86 -6.36
C ASP A 126 -6.67 16.26 -7.66
N TRP A 127 -6.61 15.29 -8.59
CA TRP A 127 -6.17 15.57 -9.95
C TRP A 127 -7.23 16.42 -10.68
N PRO A 128 -6.86 17.35 -11.57
CA PRO A 128 -7.77 18.40 -12.06
C PRO A 128 -9.10 17.92 -12.65
N ASP A 129 -9.06 16.78 -13.34
CA ASP A 129 -10.20 16.24 -14.09
C ASP A 129 -10.99 15.19 -13.29
N VAL A 130 -10.55 14.87 -12.06
CA VAL A 130 -11.13 13.80 -11.25
C VAL A 130 -11.30 14.25 -9.82
N ARG A 131 -12.55 14.42 -9.39
CA ARG A 131 -12.88 14.70 -7.99
C ARG A 131 -13.19 13.41 -7.24
N ARG A 132 -12.42 13.10 -6.21
CA ARG A 132 -12.68 11.93 -5.36
C ARG A 132 -13.76 12.28 -4.33
N PRO A 133 -14.72 11.38 -4.06
CA PRO A 133 -15.76 11.64 -3.06
C PRO A 133 -15.19 11.66 -1.64
N SER A 134 -14.11 10.90 -1.40
CA SER A 134 -13.49 10.77 -0.09
C SER A 134 -12.09 10.17 -0.18
N ILE A 135 -11.29 10.34 0.88
CA ILE A 135 -9.96 9.77 1.03
C ILE A 135 -9.93 8.87 2.27
N PRO A 136 -9.44 7.63 2.14
CA PRO A 136 -9.24 6.75 3.29
C PRO A 136 -7.95 7.08 4.04
N VAL A 137 -8.09 7.35 5.35
CA VAL A 137 -7.01 7.78 6.24
C VAL A 137 -6.82 6.76 7.36
N ALA A 138 -5.63 6.18 7.47
CA ALA A 138 -5.34 5.13 8.44
C ALA A 138 -5.42 5.65 9.89
N ILE A 139 -6.19 4.96 10.74
CA ILE A 139 -6.53 5.47 12.09
C ILE A 139 -5.35 5.50 13.06
N ARG A 140 -4.30 4.72 12.78
CA ARG A 140 -3.14 4.57 13.67
C ARG A 140 -2.33 5.87 13.87
N TRP A 141 -2.52 6.84 12.98
CA TRP A 141 -1.79 8.10 13.00
C TRP A 141 -2.58 9.23 13.66
N LEU A 142 -3.86 9.01 13.98
CA LEU A 142 -4.78 10.05 14.43
C LEU A 142 -4.41 10.55 15.82
N LYS A 143 -4.20 11.86 15.94
CA LYS A 143 -4.11 12.59 17.20
C LYS A 143 -5.49 13.09 17.64
N ARG A 144 -6.21 13.75 16.74
CA ARG A 144 -7.60 14.16 16.95
C ARG A 144 -8.40 14.27 15.66
N VAL A 145 -9.72 14.18 15.78
CA VAL A 145 -10.67 14.46 14.71
C VAL A 145 -11.59 15.60 15.16
N VAL A 146 -11.72 16.61 14.31
CA VAL A 146 -12.53 17.81 14.55
C VAL A 146 -13.63 17.84 13.51
N TRP A 147 -14.88 17.69 13.93
CA TRP A 147 -16.06 17.90 13.10
C TRP A 147 -16.56 19.34 13.17
N GLN A 148 -16.42 19.96 14.34
CA GLN A 148 -16.71 21.36 14.57
C GLN A 148 -15.68 21.94 15.54
N LYS A 149 -14.97 22.96 15.09
CA LYS A 149 -14.00 23.70 15.90
C LYS A 149 -14.62 24.29 17.16
N ARG A 150 -13.94 24.13 18.29
CA ARG A 150 -14.20 24.80 19.57
C ARG A 150 -13.28 26.01 19.81
N ASP A 151 -13.63 26.84 20.79
CA ASP A 151 -12.80 27.99 21.20
C ASP A 151 -11.51 27.55 21.93
N ASP A 152 -11.60 26.52 22.78
CA ASP A 152 -10.44 25.87 23.39
C ASP A 152 -9.93 24.76 22.45
N ASP A 153 -8.80 25.01 21.81
CA ASP A 153 -8.16 24.12 20.83
C ASP A 153 -7.10 23.20 21.43
N ARG A 154 -6.95 23.18 22.76
CA ARG A 154 -5.94 22.35 23.43
C ARG A 154 -6.25 20.86 23.28
N TYR A 155 -5.23 20.11 22.86
CA TYR A 155 -5.30 18.66 22.84
C TYR A 155 -5.38 18.10 24.27
N ARG A 156 -6.40 17.28 24.51
CA ARG A 156 -6.67 16.59 25.78
C ARG A 156 -6.86 15.10 25.49
N PRO A 157 -5.83 14.26 25.68
CA PRO A 157 -5.87 12.85 25.30
C PRO A 157 -7.05 12.09 25.94
N GLY A 158 -7.71 11.22 25.16
CA GLY A 158 -8.80 10.39 25.68
C GLY A 158 -10.05 11.18 26.06
N THR A 159 -10.36 12.26 25.35
CA THR A 159 -11.53 13.10 25.60
C THR A 159 -12.38 13.25 24.35
N LEU A 160 -13.70 13.12 24.48
CA LEU A 160 -14.67 13.42 23.44
C LEU A 160 -15.50 14.63 23.86
N TYR A 161 -15.72 15.54 22.90
CA TYR A 161 -16.54 16.72 23.07
C TYR A 161 -17.77 16.61 22.17
N PHE A 162 -18.94 16.87 22.75
CA PHE A 162 -20.22 16.88 22.05
C PHE A 162 -20.49 18.24 21.41
N LEU A 163 -21.34 18.27 20.39
CA LEU A 163 -21.79 19.52 19.75
C LEU A 163 -22.53 20.47 20.71
N ASP A 164 -23.15 19.92 21.76
CA ASP A 164 -23.84 20.70 22.80
C ASP A 164 -22.92 21.22 23.91
N GLY A 165 -21.60 21.03 23.78
CA GLY A 165 -20.58 21.50 24.72
C GLY A 165 -20.27 20.54 25.86
N ARG A 166 -21.03 19.45 26.04
CA ARG A 166 -20.66 18.40 27.01
C ARG A 166 -19.32 17.75 26.63
N GLN A 167 -18.64 17.17 27.61
CA GLN A 167 -17.41 16.39 27.39
C GLN A 167 -17.47 15.06 28.13
N VAL A 168 -16.72 14.07 27.66
CA VAL A 168 -16.54 12.78 28.33
C VAL A 168 -15.12 12.30 28.17
N GLU A 169 -14.52 11.84 29.27
CA GLU A 169 -13.22 11.18 29.26
C GLU A 169 -13.40 9.67 29.06
N PHE A 170 -12.49 9.04 28.33
CA PHE A 170 -12.56 7.63 28.00
C PHE A 170 -11.17 7.00 28.01
N ARG A 171 -11.11 5.71 28.36
CA ARG A 171 -9.84 4.95 28.42
C ARG A 171 -9.43 4.40 27.07
N SER A 172 -10.41 3.99 26.26
CA SER A 172 -10.19 3.51 24.90
C SER A 172 -11.40 3.78 24.02
N VAL A 173 -11.17 3.75 22.71
CA VAL A 173 -12.19 3.98 21.68
C VAL A 173 -12.13 2.87 20.64
N ARG A 174 -13.29 2.37 20.23
CA ARG A 174 -13.44 1.48 19.07
C ARG A 174 -14.27 2.18 18.01
N TRP A 175 -13.78 2.17 16.78
CA TRP A 175 -14.49 2.76 15.66
C TRP A 175 -15.60 1.82 15.16
N GLN A 176 -16.72 2.40 14.75
CA GLN A 176 -17.82 1.76 14.04
C GLN A 176 -18.11 2.56 12.77
N SER A 177 -18.87 1.99 11.83
CA SER A 177 -19.10 2.57 10.50
C SER A 177 -19.47 4.05 10.51
N SER A 178 -20.29 4.52 11.46
CA SER A 178 -20.70 5.93 11.61
C SER A 178 -20.70 6.44 13.07
N ALA A 179 -20.02 5.73 13.96
CA ALA A 179 -20.00 6.02 15.40
C ALA A 179 -18.67 5.62 16.03
N VAL A 180 -18.46 6.02 17.28
CA VAL A 180 -17.42 5.46 18.15
C VAL A 180 -18.03 4.83 19.37
N ARG A 181 -17.49 3.68 19.79
CA ARG A 181 -17.75 3.07 21.09
C ARG A 181 -16.65 3.47 22.06
N LEU A 182 -17.01 4.22 23.08
CA LEU A 182 -16.11 4.66 24.15
C LEU A 182 -16.16 3.65 25.30
N LEU A 183 -15.01 3.35 25.89
CA LEU A 183 -14.93 2.68 27.20
C LEU A 183 -14.76 3.75 28.28
N ILE A 184 -15.81 3.99 29.06
CA ILE A 184 -15.88 4.99 30.12
C ILE A 184 -15.97 4.22 31.44
N ASP A 185 -14.94 4.31 32.28
CA ASP A 185 -14.82 3.52 33.50
C ASP A 185 -15.17 2.02 33.35
N GLN A 186 -16.33 1.58 33.85
CA GLN A 186 -16.79 0.18 33.76
C GLN A 186 -17.92 -0.04 32.73
N GLU A 187 -18.26 0.97 31.92
CA GLU A 187 -19.31 0.88 30.92
C GLU A 187 -18.83 1.26 29.51
N THR A 188 -19.61 0.89 28.50
CA THR A 188 -19.37 1.31 27.11
C THR A 188 -20.48 2.21 26.61
N ARG A 189 -20.15 3.25 25.86
CA ARG A 189 -21.11 4.17 25.27
C ARG A 189 -20.86 4.35 23.78
N ASP A 190 -21.88 4.11 22.97
CA ASP A 190 -21.85 4.41 21.54
C ASP A 190 -22.23 5.88 21.32
N VAL A 191 -21.41 6.61 20.56
CA VAL A 191 -21.62 8.02 20.20
C VAL A 191 -21.54 8.16 18.68
N PRO A 192 -22.65 8.48 18.00
CA PRO A 192 -22.67 8.76 16.56
C PRO A 192 -21.80 9.96 16.17
N PHE A 193 -21.21 9.95 14.98
CA PHE A 193 -20.35 11.05 14.50
C PHE A 193 -21.08 12.40 14.42
N ASP A 194 -22.39 12.40 14.17
CA ASP A 194 -23.20 13.62 14.07
C ASP A 194 -23.49 14.29 15.42
N GLN A 195 -23.08 13.68 16.55
CA GLN A 195 -23.17 14.27 17.88
C GLN A 195 -21.83 14.79 18.41
N ILE A 196 -20.73 14.52 17.70
CA ILE A 196 -19.36 14.79 18.14
C ILE A 196 -18.90 16.11 17.54
N ALA A 197 -18.39 17.02 18.38
CA ALA A 197 -17.65 18.20 17.95
C ALA A 197 -16.20 17.84 17.68
N GLU A 198 -15.53 17.22 18.66
CA GLU A 198 -14.12 16.83 18.59
C GLU A 198 -13.90 15.49 19.32
N LEU A 199 -13.04 14.64 18.76
CA LEU A 199 -12.58 13.40 19.37
C LEU A 199 -11.05 13.47 19.50
N HIS A 200 -10.55 13.53 20.74
CA HIS A 200 -9.13 13.49 21.03
C HIS A 200 -8.71 12.06 21.39
N LEU A 201 -7.88 11.46 20.55
CA LEU A 201 -7.45 10.08 20.72
C LEU A 201 -6.52 9.97 21.94
N PRO A 202 -6.40 8.79 22.58
CA PRO A 202 -5.41 8.56 23.62
C PRO A 202 -3.99 8.90 23.14
N GLN A 203 -3.14 9.38 24.05
CA GLN A 203 -1.80 9.83 23.71
C GLN A 203 -0.94 8.64 23.28
N LEU A 204 -0.30 8.77 22.12
CA LEU A 204 0.82 7.92 21.72
C LEU A 204 2.13 8.55 22.18
N ASP A 205 3.15 7.72 22.41
CA ASP A 205 4.51 8.24 22.55
C ASP A 205 4.90 8.95 21.24
N PRO A 206 5.25 10.25 21.28
CA PRO A 206 5.56 11.02 20.07
C PRO A 206 6.76 10.47 19.29
N TRP A 207 7.74 9.86 19.97
CA TRP A 207 8.91 9.29 19.33
C TRP A 207 8.62 7.95 18.69
N ASP A 208 7.80 7.10 19.31
CA ASP A 208 7.32 5.89 18.64
C ASP A 208 6.50 6.23 17.39
N ALA A 209 5.62 7.23 17.46
CA ALA A 209 4.89 7.71 16.29
C ALA A 209 5.84 8.21 15.18
N TRP A 210 6.87 8.99 15.55
CA TRP A 210 7.89 9.47 14.61
C TRP A 210 8.68 8.32 13.98
N PHE A 211 9.17 7.36 14.76
CA PHE A 211 9.92 6.21 14.23
C PHE A 211 9.07 5.32 13.34
N HIS A 212 7.79 5.13 13.66
CA HIS A 212 6.86 4.46 12.76
C HIS A 212 6.65 5.24 11.45
N GLN A 213 6.50 6.56 11.52
CA GLN A 213 6.36 7.41 10.33
C GLN A 213 7.61 7.33 9.46
N LEU A 214 8.79 7.43 10.07
CA LEU A 214 10.06 7.32 9.36
C LEU A 214 10.24 5.93 8.72
N ALA A 215 9.91 4.85 9.43
CA ALA A 215 9.93 3.49 8.86
C ALA A 215 8.96 3.32 7.68
N ALA A 216 7.82 4.01 7.69
CA ALA A 216 6.84 3.99 6.60
C ALA A 216 7.23 4.87 5.40
N LEU A 217 8.04 5.91 5.61
CA LEU A 217 8.41 6.88 4.57
C LEU A 217 9.81 6.65 3.99
N LEU A 218 10.76 6.18 4.81
CA LEU A 218 12.18 5.97 4.51
C LEU A 218 12.70 4.69 5.18
N PRO A 219 12.23 3.49 4.77
CA PRO A 219 12.54 2.21 5.41
C PRO A 219 14.04 1.84 5.42
N ASP A 220 14.82 2.40 4.50
CA ASP A 220 16.27 2.22 4.37
C ASP A 220 17.07 3.46 4.82
N LEU A 221 16.37 4.50 5.31
CA LEU A 221 16.91 5.82 5.63
C LEU A 221 17.56 6.54 4.43
N SER A 222 17.18 6.22 3.18
CA SER A 222 17.74 6.86 1.98
C SER A 222 16.85 7.98 1.44
N GLY A 223 17.41 9.18 1.28
CA GLY A 223 16.67 10.36 0.81
C GLY A 223 16.20 11.26 1.96
N TRP A 224 15.09 11.98 1.75
CA TRP A 224 14.68 13.07 2.64
C TRP A 224 13.19 13.00 2.94
N LEU A 225 12.81 13.45 4.15
CA LEU A 225 11.43 13.79 4.44
C LEU A 225 11.11 15.13 3.80
N VAL A 226 9.89 15.25 3.29
CA VAL A 226 9.34 16.48 2.71
C VAL A 226 8.01 16.75 3.36
N GLN A 227 7.92 17.87 4.08
CA GLN A 227 6.66 18.36 4.63
C GLN A 227 6.16 19.50 3.76
N VAL A 228 4.92 19.38 3.28
CA VAL A 228 4.27 20.40 2.46
C VAL A 228 3.11 21.03 3.22
N GLU A 229 2.96 22.34 3.08
CA GLU A 229 1.81 23.10 3.56
C GLU A 229 1.17 23.88 2.42
N THR A 230 -0.15 23.79 2.31
CA THR A 230 -0.93 24.49 1.28
C THR A 230 -1.69 25.68 1.86
N ALA A 231 -2.07 26.61 0.98
CA ALA A 231 -2.85 27.79 1.35
C ALA A 231 -4.27 27.46 1.86
N ASP A 232 -4.79 26.26 1.57
CA ASP A 232 -6.08 25.76 2.07
C ASP A 232 -5.96 24.89 3.35
N GLY A 233 -4.76 24.79 3.93
CA GLY A 233 -4.55 24.31 5.29
C GLY A 233 -4.13 22.85 5.44
N LEU A 234 -3.92 22.12 4.33
CA LEU A 234 -3.27 20.81 4.35
C LEU A 234 -1.84 20.96 4.86
N ARG A 235 -1.44 20.07 5.76
CA ARG A 235 -0.05 19.80 6.13
C ARG A 235 0.19 18.31 6.01
N ALA A 236 1.15 17.93 5.17
CA ALA A 236 1.40 16.54 4.82
C ALA A 236 2.89 16.25 4.73
N THR A 237 3.33 15.19 5.38
CA THR A 237 4.72 14.75 5.41
C THR A 237 4.86 13.43 4.65
N ALA A 238 5.64 13.45 3.59
CA ALA A 238 6.03 12.29 2.79
C ALA A 238 7.57 12.21 2.72
N SER A 239 8.08 11.35 1.86
CA SER A 239 9.50 11.31 1.52
C SER A 239 9.71 11.64 0.04
N THR A 240 10.94 11.92 -0.35
CA THR A 240 11.32 12.03 -1.76
C THR A 240 11.03 10.77 -2.57
N GLN A 241 11.01 9.59 -1.94
CA GLN A 241 10.60 8.33 -2.59
C GLN A 241 9.08 8.24 -2.81
N ARG A 242 8.29 8.97 -1.99
CA ARG A 242 6.82 9.00 -1.98
C ARG A 242 6.26 10.34 -2.47
N LEU A 243 7.08 11.06 -3.24
CA LEU A 243 6.70 12.24 -4.01
C LEU A 243 6.95 11.97 -5.49
N LEU A 244 5.94 12.23 -6.32
CA LEU A 244 6.06 12.10 -7.78
C LEU A 244 5.57 13.40 -8.45
N PRO A 245 6.51 14.16 -9.06
CA PRO A 245 6.18 15.26 -9.96
C PRO A 245 5.32 14.84 -11.15
N SER A 246 4.40 15.71 -11.55
CA SER A 246 3.62 15.57 -12.78
C SER A 246 3.09 16.92 -13.26
N PHE A 247 2.41 16.93 -14.40
CA PHE A 247 1.73 18.11 -14.94
C PHE A 247 0.51 17.74 -15.76
N ARG A 248 -0.42 18.69 -15.91
CA ARG A 248 -1.61 18.56 -16.78
C ARG A 248 -1.70 19.76 -17.70
N GLY A 249 -1.36 19.57 -18.99
CA GLY A 249 -1.28 20.64 -19.98
C GLY A 249 0.17 20.89 -20.41
N ASP A 250 0.57 22.15 -20.51
CA ASP A 250 1.94 22.55 -20.82
C ASP A 250 2.86 22.40 -19.58
N GLY A 251 3.83 21.47 -19.65
CA GLY A 251 4.84 21.26 -18.61
C GLY A 251 5.81 22.42 -18.44
N GLY A 252 5.99 23.29 -19.45
CA GLY A 252 6.79 24.50 -19.34
C GLY A 252 6.18 25.56 -18.40
N ASN A 253 4.88 25.47 -18.11
CA ASN A 253 4.17 26.40 -17.25
C ASN A 253 3.93 25.83 -15.82
N PRO A 254 4.52 26.43 -14.76
CA PRO A 254 4.33 25.98 -13.38
C PRO A 254 2.89 26.03 -12.86
N ASP A 255 1.97 26.74 -13.52
CA ASP A 255 0.53 26.72 -13.19
C ASP A 255 -0.13 25.36 -13.43
N HIS A 256 0.47 24.54 -14.28
CA HIS A 256 -0.01 23.20 -14.66
C HIS A 256 0.63 22.07 -13.85
N TRP A 257 1.53 22.39 -12.91
CA TRP A 257 2.29 21.38 -12.18
C TRP A 257 1.52 20.83 -10.98
N TYR A 258 1.68 19.53 -10.78
CA TYR A 258 1.11 18.79 -9.67
C TYR A 258 2.18 17.91 -9.04
N GLN A 259 2.03 17.64 -7.76
CA GLN A 259 2.89 16.73 -7.01
C GLN A 259 2.00 15.68 -6.35
N ALA A 260 2.14 14.43 -6.77
CA ALA A 260 1.58 13.32 -6.00
C ALA A 260 2.40 13.18 -4.72
N CYS A 261 1.73 13.34 -3.58
CA CYS A 261 2.28 13.23 -2.23
C CYS A 261 1.53 12.13 -1.50
N GLN A 262 2.23 11.09 -1.03
CA GLN A 262 1.59 10.00 -0.27
C GLN A 262 2.17 9.89 1.15
N PRO A 263 1.62 10.64 2.12
CA PRO A 263 1.98 10.53 3.53
C PRO A 263 1.75 9.14 4.10
N ALA A 264 2.36 8.84 5.25
CA ALA A 264 2.23 7.54 5.90
C ALA A 264 0.79 7.21 6.33
N TRP A 265 -0.04 8.24 6.57
CA TRP A 265 -1.43 8.11 6.97
C TRP A 265 -2.41 7.96 5.80
N SER A 266 -1.97 8.26 4.57
CA SER A 266 -2.82 8.16 3.38
C SER A 266 -2.57 6.86 2.63
N ILE A 267 -3.64 6.12 2.36
CA ILE A 267 -3.58 4.89 1.56
C ILE A 267 -3.44 5.22 0.06
N GLU A 268 -3.88 6.41 -0.34
CA GLU A 268 -3.85 6.93 -1.71
C GLU A 268 -2.95 8.17 -1.83
N SER A 269 -2.52 8.50 -3.05
CA SER A 269 -1.78 9.73 -3.33
C SER A 269 -2.69 10.96 -3.23
N LEU A 270 -2.19 12.03 -2.62
CA LEU A 270 -2.77 13.37 -2.67
C LEU A 270 -2.13 14.12 -3.84
N TRP A 271 -2.93 14.70 -4.73
CA TRP A 271 -2.43 15.46 -5.87
C TRP A 271 -2.47 16.94 -5.55
N LEU A 272 -1.30 17.53 -5.31
CA LEU A 272 -1.16 18.90 -4.83
C LEU A 272 -0.74 19.81 -5.98
N LYS A 273 -1.54 20.83 -6.28
CA LYS A 273 -1.19 21.83 -7.30
C LYS A 273 0.00 22.66 -6.82
N HIS A 274 1.04 22.81 -7.65
CA HIS A 274 2.26 23.54 -7.28
C HIS A 274 1.96 24.93 -6.72
N ARG A 275 1.01 25.65 -7.36
CA ARG A 275 0.58 27.01 -7.03
C ARG A 275 -0.27 27.15 -5.76
N THR A 276 -0.68 26.05 -5.13
CA THR A 276 -1.37 26.10 -3.83
C THR A 276 -0.44 25.74 -2.68
N ILE A 277 0.75 25.21 -2.96
CA ILE A 277 1.74 24.87 -1.95
C ILE A 277 2.48 26.13 -1.51
N ARG A 278 2.20 26.54 -0.27
CA ARG A 278 2.80 27.69 0.37
C ARG A 278 4.19 27.37 0.90
N THR A 279 4.38 26.26 1.60
CA THR A 279 5.67 25.96 2.24
C THR A 279 6.08 24.52 1.97
N ARG A 280 7.38 24.31 1.77
CA ARG A 280 8.02 23.00 1.67
C ARG A 280 9.20 22.98 2.64
N ARG A 281 9.31 21.93 3.46
CA ARG A 281 10.41 21.74 4.42
C ARG A 281 11.06 20.39 4.16
N PHE A 282 12.38 20.33 4.34
CA PHE A 282 13.18 19.16 4.03
C PHE A 282 14.02 18.75 5.23
N PHE A 283 13.90 17.49 5.62
CA PHE A 283 14.61 16.94 6.78
C PHE A 283 15.38 15.68 6.38
N ALA A 284 16.62 15.58 6.83
CA ALA A 284 17.35 14.33 6.81
C ALA A 284 16.65 13.31 7.74
N PRO A 285 16.83 11.99 7.54
CA PRO A 285 16.20 10.99 8.41
C PRO A 285 16.58 11.11 9.90
N HIS A 286 17.77 11.64 10.18
CA HIS A 286 18.29 11.85 11.54
C HIS A 286 17.98 13.25 12.11
N GLU A 287 17.31 14.12 11.35
CA GLU A 287 16.92 15.46 11.77
C GLU A 287 15.43 15.47 12.13
N VAL A 288 15.12 15.73 13.40
CA VAL A 288 13.75 15.75 13.92
C VAL A 288 13.39 17.15 14.40
N PRO A 289 12.53 17.89 13.67
CA PRO A 289 12.08 19.19 14.13
C PRO A 289 11.17 19.00 15.34
N LEU A 290 11.35 19.80 16.40
CA LEU A 290 10.47 19.71 17.57
C LEU A 290 9.02 20.10 17.25
N SER A 291 8.76 20.72 16.10
CA SER A 291 7.39 20.95 15.59
C SER A 291 6.65 19.65 15.20
N ALA A 292 7.36 18.52 15.07
CA ALA A 292 6.74 17.20 14.87
C ALA A 292 6.52 16.41 16.17
N ILE A 293 7.06 16.88 17.30
CA ILE A 293 7.06 16.17 18.59
C ILE A 293 6.18 16.96 19.56
N GLU A 294 5.17 16.29 20.14
CA GLU A 294 4.35 16.92 21.18
C GLU A 294 5.16 17.05 22.49
N PRO A 295 5.16 18.21 23.17
CA PRO A 295 5.78 18.33 24.48
C PRO A 295 5.07 17.42 25.49
N ALA A 296 5.85 16.73 26.32
CA ALA A 296 5.34 15.91 27.42
C ALA A 296 4.71 16.77 28.53
N ARG A 297 5.17 18.02 28.65
CA ARG A 297 4.61 19.01 29.58
C ARG A 297 4.77 20.41 28.98
N SER A 298 3.72 21.21 29.08
CA SER A 298 3.74 22.64 28.76
C SER A 298 3.21 23.45 29.95
N VAL A 299 3.89 24.54 30.29
CA VAL A 299 3.48 25.47 31.34
C VAL A 299 3.62 26.88 30.80
N SER A 300 2.57 27.69 30.94
CA SER A 300 2.64 29.13 30.76
C SER A 300 2.10 29.82 32.01
N ARG A 301 2.76 30.89 32.43
CA ARG A 301 2.35 31.73 33.57
C ARG A 301 2.45 33.20 33.17
N SER A 302 1.47 33.98 33.60
CA SER A 302 1.50 35.44 33.53
C SER A 302 1.05 36.03 34.86
N SER A 303 1.65 37.15 35.21
CA SER A 303 1.36 38.01 36.35
C SER A 303 0.16 38.93 36.09
N LEU A 304 -0.22 39.14 34.82
CA LEU A 304 -1.21 40.15 34.39
C LEU A 304 -2.53 39.57 33.83
N SER A 305 -2.54 38.32 33.33
CA SER A 305 -3.76 37.65 32.83
C SER A 305 -3.61 36.11 32.76
N GLY A 306 -4.64 35.40 32.28
CA GLY A 306 -4.55 33.95 32.01
C GLY A 306 -3.43 33.65 31.01
N GLY A 307 -2.60 32.64 31.30
CA GLY A 307 -1.40 32.31 30.52
C GLY A 307 -1.68 32.05 29.03
N TRP A 308 -0.67 32.30 28.19
CA TRP A 308 -0.76 32.14 26.73
C TRP A 308 -0.51 30.69 26.31
N THR A 309 -1.32 30.17 25.38
CA THR A 309 -1.08 28.86 24.76
C THR A 309 0.01 28.99 23.70
N TRP A 310 1.03 28.14 23.77
CA TRP A 310 2.09 28.07 22.76
C TRP A 310 1.50 27.74 21.37
N GLN A 311 2.15 28.22 20.32
CA GLN A 311 1.69 28.08 18.94
C GLN A 311 2.73 27.36 18.08
N LEU A 312 2.26 26.40 17.29
CA LEU A 312 3.09 25.62 16.36
C LEU A 312 3.27 26.36 15.02
N ASP A 313 4.51 26.56 14.60
CA ASP A 313 4.92 27.21 13.34
C ASP A 313 4.31 28.60 13.13
N ARG A 314 3.97 29.26 14.23
CA ARG A 314 3.39 30.60 14.32
C ARG A 314 3.92 31.31 15.55
N THR A 315 3.75 32.62 15.58
CA THR A 315 3.98 33.43 16.78
C THR A 315 2.91 33.11 17.82
N VAL A 316 3.11 33.49 19.09
CA VAL A 316 2.12 33.22 20.16
C VAL A 316 0.76 33.87 19.89
N GLN A 317 0.71 34.89 19.03
CA GLN A 317 -0.51 35.56 18.55
C GLN A 317 -1.06 34.96 17.24
N ALA A 318 -0.64 33.74 16.90
CA ALA A 318 -1.02 32.99 15.70
C ALA A 318 -0.66 33.67 14.34
N GLN A 319 0.30 34.60 14.34
CA GLN A 319 0.81 35.27 13.12
C GLN A 319 1.89 34.43 12.41
N PRO A 320 2.21 34.71 11.12
CA PRO A 320 3.33 34.07 10.44
C PRO A 320 4.62 34.16 11.25
N LEU A 321 5.39 33.07 11.31
CA LEU A 321 6.63 33.01 12.10
C LEU A 321 7.72 33.94 11.53
N ARG A 322 7.87 35.11 12.15
CA ARG A 322 8.86 36.13 11.81
C ARG A 322 9.67 36.55 13.04
N CYS A 323 10.96 36.80 12.82
CA CYS A 323 11.89 37.35 13.81
C CYS A 323 13.03 38.04 13.07
N ALA A 324 13.49 39.20 13.56
CA ALA A 324 14.51 40.02 12.87
C ALA A 324 14.12 40.36 11.42
N ASP A 325 12.84 40.70 11.19
CA ASP A 325 12.20 40.95 9.89
C ASP A 325 12.34 39.82 8.86
N GLN A 326 12.76 38.63 9.29
CA GLN A 326 12.97 37.46 8.45
C GLN A 326 11.90 36.39 8.70
N ALA A 327 11.54 35.68 7.63
CA ALA A 327 10.69 34.49 7.69
C ALA A 327 11.49 33.26 8.15
N TRP A 328 10.83 32.37 8.87
CA TRP A 328 11.40 31.13 9.38
C TRP A 328 10.53 29.94 8.99
N GLY A 329 11.18 28.85 8.57
CA GLY A 329 10.48 27.69 8.07
C GLY A 329 9.56 27.03 9.11
N TRP A 330 10.02 26.88 10.35
CA TRP A 330 9.26 26.24 11.46
C TRP A 330 9.74 26.79 12.81
N GLY A 331 8.93 26.62 13.86
CA GLY A 331 9.24 27.12 15.19
C GLY A 331 8.09 27.00 16.19
N LEU A 332 8.31 27.54 17.39
CA LEU A 332 7.35 27.51 18.50
C LEU A 332 7.20 28.93 19.06
N GLY A 333 6.02 29.52 18.89
CA GLY A 333 5.67 30.81 19.47
C GLY A 333 5.18 30.65 20.90
N VAL A 334 5.78 31.40 21.83
CA VAL A 334 5.45 31.38 23.26
C VAL A 334 5.44 32.80 23.84
N HIS A 335 5.00 32.93 25.08
CA HIS A 335 5.11 34.18 25.84
C HIS A 335 5.74 33.85 27.19
N ALA A 336 6.66 34.69 27.67
CA ALA A 336 7.24 34.49 29.00
C ALA A 336 6.17 34.65 30.10
N TYR A 337 6.17 33.89 31.20
CA TYR A 337 7.00 32.73 31.50
C TYR A 337 6.47 31.48 30.77
N SER A 338 7.36 30.70 30.14
CA SER A 338 6.99 29.48 29.42
C SER A 338 7.98 28.34 29.66
N GLU A 339 7.47 27.11 29.88
CA GLU A 339 8.24 25.86 29.89
C GLU A 339 7.64 24.88 28.87
N LEU A 340 8.47 24.32 27.99
CA LEU A 340 8.13 23.19 27.13
C LEU A 340 9.11 22.04 27.39
N THR A 341 8.66 20.95 28.00
CA THR A 341 9.49 19.78 28.30
C THR A 341 9.18 18.64 27.33
N TYR A 342 10.22 18.11 26.70
CA TYR A 342 10.19 16.99 25.75
C TYR A 342 10.90 15.78 26.35
N ASN A 343 10.32 14.59 26.21
CA ASN A 343 11.07 13.36 26.40
C ASN A 343 12.03 13.19 25.21
N LEU A 344 13.16 12.52 25.41
CA LEU A 344 14.16 12.26 24.37
C LEU A 344 14.39 10.74 24.19
N PRO A 345 14.56 10.26 22.95
CA PRO A 345 14.91 8.87 22.69
C PRO A 345 16.39 8.63 23.02
N ALA A 346 16.75 7.37 23.25
CA ALA A 346 18.13 6.98 23.55
C ALA A 346 19.13 7.37 22.45
N CYS A 347 18.69 7.49 21.20
CA CYS A 347 19.50 7.90 20.07
C CYS A 347 19.63 9.44 19.90
N ALA A 348 19.06 10.27 20.79
CA ALA A 348 19.23 11.72 20.70
C ALA A 348 20.68 12.13 21.01
N ARG A 349 21.26 12.97 20.16
CA ARG A 349 22.69 13.33 20.22
C ARG A 349 22.93 14.83 20.36
N VAL A 350 22.25 15.63 19.54
CA VAL A 350 22.44 17.10 19.50
C VAL A 350 21.08 17.80 19.51
N PHE A 351 20.98 18.88 20.27
CA PHE A 351 19.90 19.86 20.13
C PHE A 351 20.46 21.17 19.58
N ARG A 352 19.72 21.82 18.69
CA ARG A 352 20.03 23.18 18.22
C ARG A 352 18.75 23.97 18.02
N THR A 353 18.80 25.27 18.28
CA THR A 353 17.71 26.19 17.98
C THR A 353 18.27 27.59 17.80
N GLN A 354 17.59 28.38 16.97
CA GLN A 354 17.71 29.82 17.02
C GLN A 354 16.52 30.38 17.81
N TYR A 355 16.58 31.65 18.18
CA TYR A 355 15.51 32.26 18.97
C TYR A 355 15.58 33.79 18.95
N GLY A 356 14.47 34.42 19.31
CA GLY A 356 14.37 35.87 19.44
C GLY A 356 12.97 36.31 19.84
N LEU A 357 12.77 37.62 19.86
CA LEU A 357 11.47 38.22 20.13
C LEU A 357 10.66 38.32 18.85
N ASP A 358 9.36 38.03 18.96
CA ASP A 358 8.38 38.26 17.89
C ASP A 358 8.26 39.76 17.59
N GLY A 359 7.88 40.11 16.34
CA GLY A 359 7.73 41.49 15.91
C GLY A 359 6.77 42.34 16.79
N SER A 360 5.76 41.72 17.42
CA SER A 360 4.86 42.42 18.34
C SER A 360 5.52 42.89 19.65
N ALA A 361 6.69 42.35 20.00
CA ALA A 361 7.43 42.71 21.20
C ALA A 361 7.97 44.16 21.15
N GLY A 362 8.23 44.67 19.94
CA GLY A 362 8.83 45.98 19.73
C GLY A 362 10.14 46.18 20.50
N LEU A 363 10.41 47.40 20.94
CA LEU A 363 11.65 47.72 21.69
C LEU A 363 11.60 47.35 23.18
N GLY A 364 10.43 47.02 23.73
CA GLY A 364 10.23 46.89 25.18
C GLY A 364 10.21 45.46 25.73
N GLY A 365 9.95 44.45 24.89
CA GLY A 365 9.97 43.04 25.34
C GLY A 365 11.37 42.61 25.81
N CYS A 366 11.44 41.80 26.88
CA CYS A 366 12.71 41.35 27.44
C CYS A 366 12.61 39.94 28.03
N VAL A 367 13.44 39.02 27.55
CA VAL A 367 13.45 37.64 28.08
C VAL A 367 14.86 37.07 28.15
N ARG A 368 14.99 35.89 28.78
CA ARG A 368 16.12 34.98 28.61
C ARG A 368 15.65 33.64 28.07
N ALA A 369 16.36 33.15 27.06
CA ALA A 369 16.24 31.80 26.56
C ALA A 369 17.11 30.86 27.39
N VAL A 370 16.50 29.84 27.98
CA VAL A 370 17.18 28.85 28.82
C VAL A 370 16.87 27.45 28.29
N ILE A 371 17.91 26.63 28.09
CA ILE A 371 17.76 25.23 27.66
C ILE A 371 18.35 24.36 28.76
N ILE A 372 17.57 23.36 29.19
CA ILE A 372 17.86 22.53 30.36
C ILE A 372 17.89 21.07 29.91
N ALA A 373 18.97 20.36 30.23
CA ALA A 373 19.10 18.92 30.03
C ALA A 373 18.43 18.16 31.19
N GLY A 374 17.10 18.17 31.20
CA GLY A 374 16.28 17.48 32.17
C GLY A 374 14.92 18.14 32.37
N PRO A 375 14.22 17.82 33.47
CA PRO A 375 13.08 18.62 33.93
C PRO A 375 13.51 20.06 34.27
N PRO A 376 12.58 21.00 34.50
CA PRO A 376 12.89 22.41 34.75
C PRO A 376 13.93 22.71 35.87
N ALA A 377 14.10 21.80 36.84
CA ALA A 377 15.10 21.92 37.90
C ALA A 377 16.47 21.27 37.57
N GLY A 378 16.65 20.81 36.33
CA GLY A 378 17.84 20.11 35.86
C GLY A 378 19.01 21.04 35.51
N PRO A 379 20.12 20.46 35.01
CA PRO A 379 21.29 21.23 34.58
C PRO A 379 21.00 22.10 33.36
N VAL A 380 21.27 23.39 33.48
CA VAL A 380 21.20 24.35 32.36
C VAL A 380 22.38 24.12 31.43
N ILE A 381 22.09 23.85 30.15
CA ILE A 381 23.10 23.63 29.11
C ILE A 381 23.27 24.84 28.19
N HIS A 382 22.31 25.76 28.21
CA HIS A 382 22.42 27.06 27.53
C HIS A 382 21.57 28.11 28.26
N ARG A 383 22.11 29.31 28.41
CA ARG A 383 21.40 30.48 28.95
C ARG A 383 21.87 31.70 28.17
N SER A 384 20.93 32.39 27.53
CA SER A 384 21.23 33.65 26.86
C SER A 384 21.46 34.79 27.87
N GLY A 385 22.08 35.89 27.41
CA GLY A 385 21.89 37.18 28.06
C GLY A 385 20.46 37.70 27.88
N HIS A 386 20.20 38.96 28.23
CA HIS A 386 18.93 39.60 27.93
C HIS A 386 18.69 39.68 26.42
N VAL A 387 17.60 39.09 25.96
CA VAL A 387 17.09 39.24 24.60
C VAL A 387 16.13 40.42 24.62
N ILE A 388 16.50 41.52 23.96
CA ILE A 388 15.72 42.77 23.91
C ILE A 388 15.62 43.21 22.46
N GLY A 389 14.45 43.74 22.08
CA GLY A 389 14.20 44.25 20.74
C GLY A 389 14.01 43.14 19.71
N THR A 390 13.40 43.50 18.58
CA THR A 390 12.98 42.56 17.52
C THR A 390 13.96 42.45 16.36
N GLU A 391 15.07 43.20 16.40
CA GLU A 391 16.01 43.34 15.27
C GLU A 391 16.99 42.18 15.12
N LYS A 392 17.14 41.33 16.15
CA LYS A 392 18.16 40.27 16.18
C LYS A 392 17.54 38.92 16.50
N SER A 393 18.08 37.89 15.86
CA SER A 393 17.94 36.50 16.29
C SER A 393 19.27 36.01 16.86
N TYR A 394 19.20 35.01 17.73
CA TYR A 394 20.32 34.43 18.46
C TYR A 394 20.38 32.94 18.15
N ASP A 395 21.58 32.36 18.23
CA ASP A 395 21.82 30.94 17.99
C ASP A 395 22.31 30.28 19.28
N SER A 396 21.77 29.10 19.62
CA SER A 396 22.27 28.30 20.74
C SER A 396 23.60 27.62 20.42
N GLY A 397 23.93 27.47 19.14
CA GLY A 397 24.91 26.49 18.69
C GLY A 397 24.43 25.04 18.91
N PRO A 398 25.25 24.05 18.52
CA PRO A 398 24.96 22.64 18.80
C PRO A 398 25.20 22.33 20.28
N LEU A 399 24.18 21.78 20.95
CA LEU A 399 24.23 21.38 22.36
C LEU A 399 24.18 19.86 22.46
N GLY A 400 25.20 19.25 23.09
CA GLY A 400 25.27 17.80 23.28
C GLY A 400 24.24 17.30 24.29
N ILE A 401 23.44 16.30 23.91
CA ILE A 401 22.33 15.75 24.72
C ILE A 401 22.37 14.21 24.79
N VAL A 402 23.52 13.59 24.52
CA VAL A 402 23.69 12.13 24.62
C VAL A 402 23.36 11.66 26.04
N GLY A 403 22.47 10.67 26.16
CA GLY A 403 22.04 10.10 27.45
C GLY A 403 21.05 10.97 28.24
N VAL A 404 20.71 12.16 27.76
CA VAL A 404 19.70 13.03 28.38
C VAL A 404 18.31 12.46 28.07
N LYS A 405 17.49 12.29 29.11
CA LYS A 405 16.13 11.71 28.98
C LYS A 405 15.04 12.74 28.68
N GLN A 406 15.27 14.00 29.08
CA GLN A 406 14.33 15.10 28.90
C GLN A 406 15.05 16.37 28.53
N LEU A 407 14.44 17.19 27.68
CA LEU A 407 14.91 18.52 27.32
C LEU A 407 13.82 19.53 27.66
N THR A 408 14.16 20.58 28.40
CA THR A 408 13.22 21.67 28.68
C THR A 408 13.67 22.97 28.02
N LEU A 409 12.78 23.55 27.22
CA LEU A 409 12.91 24.90 26.68
C LEU A 409 12.17 25.86 27.60
N LEU A 410 12.90 26.78 28.23
CA LEU A 410 12.38 27.72 29.19
C LEU A 410 12.59 29.15 28.71
N VAL A 411 11.54 29.97 28.80
CA VAL A 411 11.59 31.41 28.54
C VAL A 411 11.34 32.14 29.86
N ASP A 412 12.41 32.72 30.38
CA ASP A 412 12.44 33.44 31.65
C ASP A 412 12.16 34.95 31.39
N PRO A 413 11.17 35.56 32.05
CA PRO A 413 10.86 36.99 31.91
C PRO A 413 11.96 37.92 32.51
N ALA A 414 12.98 37.35 33.17
CA ALA A 414 14.10 38.08 33.78
C ALA A 414 13.66 39.16 34.79
N GLN A 415 12.61 38.88 35.57
CA GLN A 415 11.95 39.87 36.44
C GLN A 415 12.90 40.52 37.45
N ASP A 416 13.87 39.78 37.98
CA ASP A 416 14.76 40.24 39.05
C ASP A 416 15.83 41.24 38.58
N ASP A 417 16.16 41.26 37.29
CA ASP A 417 17.29 42.03 36.75
C ASP A 417 17.08 42.58 35.34
N ARG A 418 15.83 42.98 35.03
CA ARG A 418 15.48 43.62 33.76
C ARG A 418 16.33 44.87 33.48
N PRO A 419 16.84 45.02 32.25
CA PRO A 419 17.63 46.18 31.84
C PRO A 419 16.75 47.43 31.65
N ALA A 420 17.36 48.61 31.81
CA ALA A 420 16.69 49.89 31.59
C ALA A 420 16.18 50.01 30.13
N GLY A 421 14.92 50.40 29.97
CA GLY A 421 14.25 50.52 28.67
C GLY A 421 13.41 49.30 28.27
N ALA A 422 13.53 48.18 28.97
CA ALA A 422 12.56 47.09 28.90
C ALA A 422 11.28 47.47 29.66
N ASP A 423 10.14 46.93 29.23
CA ASP A 423 8.88 47.07 29.95
C ASP A 423 8.95 46.39 31.32
N PRO A 424 8.09 46.75 32.29
CA PRO A 424 7.95 45.98 33.52
C PRO A 424 7.21 44.65 33.30
N PHE A 425 7.38 43.72 34.25
CA PHE A 425 6.71 42.41 34.32
C PHE A 425 7.05 41.46 33.17
N GLU A 426 6.06 41.00 32.40
CA GLU A 426 6.27 40.20 31.19
C GLU A 426 5.56 40.84 29.99
N ILE A 427 5.29 42.15 30.06
CA ILE A 427 4.60 42.88 29.00
C ILE A 427 5.42 42.78 27.71
N ARG A 428 4.76 42.39 26.61
CA ARG A 428 5.34 42.25 25.27
C ARG A 428 6.45 41.19 25.16
N ASP A 429 6.54 40.25 26.09
CA ASP A 429 7.50 39.12 26.05
C ASP A 429 7.07 37.99 25.09
N SER A 430 6.54 38.37 23.92
CA SER A 430 6.25 37.45 22.83
C SER A 430 7.57 36.93 22.25
N PHE A 431 7.82 35.64 22.38
CA PHE A 431 9.08 34.99 22.03
C PHE A 431 8.87 33.84 21.05
N VAL A 432 9.89 33.57 20.23
CA VAL A 432 9.87 32.47 19.28
C VAL A 432 11.13 31.61 19.40
N TRP A 433 10.94 30.31 19.60
CA TRP A 433 11.97 29.31 19.32
C TRP A 433 11.97 29.01 17.83
N LEU A 434 13.06 29.32 17.14
CA LEU A 434 13.19 29.27 15.70
C LEU A 434 13.97 28.02 15.29
N GLN A 435 13.36 27.20 14.44
CA GLN A 435 13.95 25.97 13.93
C GLN A 435 14.51 24.99 15.00
N PRO A 436 13.82 24.76 16.14
CA PRO A 436 14.30 23.81 17.14
C PRO A 436 14.38 22.40 16.56
N MET A 437 15.54 21.77 16.68
CA MET A 437 15.89 20.54 15.97
C MET A 437 16.68 19.59 16.88
N ILE A 438 16.28 18.32 16.88
CA ILE A 438 17.03 17.22 17.48
C ILE A 438 17.72 16.44 16.37
N GLU A 439 19.02 16.23 16.52
CA GLU A 439 19.80 15.33 15.69
C GLU A 439 19.96 13.98 16.40
N LEU A 440 19.67 12.90 15.67
CA LEU A 440 19.78 11.52 16.14
C LEU A 440 21.09 10.87 15.68
N ASP A 441 21.64 9.98 16.51
CA ASP A 441 22.72 9.09 16.10
C ASP A 441 22.19 8.05 15.10
N VAL A 442 22.90 7.91 13.97
CA VAL A 442 22.45 7.15 12.79
C VAL A 442 22.42 5.65 13.05
N GLU A 443 23.38 5.10 13.81
CA GLU A 443 23.46 3.65 14.06
C GLU A 443 22.29 3.13 14.93
N PRO A 444 22.01 3.68 16.12
CA PRO A 444 20.85 3.27 16.90
C PRO A 444 19.52 3.66 16.22
N LEU A 445 19.47 4.75 15.44
CA LEU A 445 18.31 5.07 14.60
C LEU A 445 18.03 3.96 13.58
N ARG A 446 19.06 3.45 12.89
CA ARG A 446 18.92 2.34 11.94
C ARG A 446 18.33 1.11 12.62
N ALA A 447 18.79 0.78 13.83
CA ALA A 447 18.24 -0.32 14.61
C ALA A 447 16.76 -0.09 15.03
N GLU A 448 16.35 1.15 15.29
CA GLU A 448 14.97 1.52 15.60
C GLU A 448 14.04 1.33 14.39
N ILE A 449 14.50 1.73 13.20
CA ILE A 449 13.76 1.61 11.95
C ILE A 449 13.67 0.17 11.48
N GLU A 450 14.76 -0.60 11.55
CA GLU A 450 14.76 -2.01 11.16
C GLU A 450 13.76 -2.84 11.99
N ARG A 451 13.57 -2.52 13.27
CA ARG A 451 12.54 -3.15 14.12
C ARG A 451 11.10 -2.86 13.68
N ARG A 452 10.88 -1.76 12.96
CA ARG A 452 9.53 -1.26 12.58
C ARG A 452 9.24 -1.39 11.09
N VAL A 453 10.23 -1.76 10.28
CA VAL A 453 10.13 -1.65 8.81
C VAL A 453 9.01 -2.50 8.19
N SER A 454 8.61 -3.59 8.84
CA SER A 454 7.48 -4.43 8.40
C SER A 454 6.12 -3.95 8.88
N THR A 455 6.08 -3.07 9.89
CA THR A 455 4.83 -2.56 10.49
C THR A 455 3.91 -1.81 9.51
N PRO A 456 4.41 -1.13 8.46
CA PRO A 456 3.56 -0.55 7.41
C PRO A 456 2.94 -1.59 6.45
N LEU A 457 3.41 -2.83 6.42
CA LEU A 457 2.93 -3.90 5.52
C LEU A 457 1.60 -4.46 6.05
N SER A 458 0.49 -3.84 5.64
CA SER A 458 -0.85 -4.18 6.16
C SER A 458 -1.24 -5.64 5.88
N SER A 459 -0.80 -6.21 4.76
CA SER A 459 -1.02 -7.63 4.43
C SER A 459 -0.35 -8.58 5.42
N TRP A 460 0.77 -8.20 6.04
CA TRP A 460 1.48 -9.00 7.04
C TRP A 460 0.88 -8.87 8.45
N ALA A 461 -0.15 -8.05 8.66
CA ALA A 461 -0.80 -7.92 9.95
C ALA A 461 -1.34 -9.26 10.46
N GLY A 462 -0.84 -9.72 11.62
CA GLY A 462 -1.18 -11.02 12.23
C GLY A 462 -0.30 -12.18 11.77
N TRP A 463 0.71 -11.93 10.93
CA TRP A 463 1.73 -12.91 10.55
C TRP A 463 2.99 -12.73 11.40
N THR A 464 3.65 -13.83 11.72
CA THR A 464 4.93 -13.85 12.42
C THR A 464 6.05 -14.00 11.41
N ILE A 465 7.00 -13.06 11.40
CA ILE A 465 8.18 -13.15 10.55
C ILE A 465 9.14 -14.17 11.16
N GLY A 466 9.52 -15.17 10.37
CA GLY A 466 10.45 -16.23 10.75
C GLY A 466 11.90 -15.75 10.85
N ASN A 467 12.74 -16.55 11.48
CA ASN A 467 14.19 -16.34 11.64
C ASN A 467 14.56 -15.03 12.40
N THR A 468 14.09 -14.89 13.64
CA THR A 468 14.29 -13.68 14.48
C THR A 468 15.73 -13.41 14.91
N GLN A 469 16.66 -14.33 14.64
CA GLN A 469 18.09 -14.17 14.97
C GLN A 469 18.83 -13.28 13.96
N VAL A 470 18.31 -13.10 12.74
CA VAL A 470 18.89 -12.21 11.70
C VAL A 470 17.78 -11.35 11.07
N LYS A 471 18.14 -10.13 10.66
CA LYS A 471 17.25 -9.12 10.08
C LYS A 471 16.51 -9.72 8.86
N PRO A 472 15.17 -9.86 8.88
CA PRO A 472 14.51 -10.83 7.99
C PRO A 472 14.34 -10.32 6.55
N CYS A 473 14.12 -9.01 6.34
CA CYS A 473 13.89 -8.47 5.00
C CYS A 473 14.33 -7.00 4.84
N LEU A 474 14.50 -6.59 3.58
CA LEU A 474 14.54 -5.21 3.13
C LEU A 474 13.14 -4.77 2.76
N VAL A 475 12.82 -3.50 3.00
CA VAL A 475 11.59 -2.87 2.50
C VAL A 475 11.97 -1.65 1.68
N SER A 476 11.33 -1.48 0.53
CA SER A 476 11.51 -0.34 -0.36
C SER A 476 10.18 0.18 -0.86
N HIS A 477 10.21 1.35 -1.47
CA HIS A 477 9.07 1.96 -2.11
C HIS A 477 9.14 1.83 -3.62
N ALA A 478 7.98 1.61 -4.24
CA ALA A 478 7.86 1.72 -5.67
C ALA A 478 6.51 2.30 -6.10
N TRP A 479 6.55 3.11 -7.16
CA TRP A 479 5.37 3.67 -7.79
C TRP A 479 4.79 2.66 -8.76
N ILE A 480 3.53 2.31 -8.56
CA ILE A 480 2.80 1.46 -9.50
C ILE A 480 2.52 2.27 -10.77
N PRO A 481 2.80 1.74 -11.97
CA PRO A 481 2.70 2.45 -13.25
C PRO A 481 1.23 2.61 -13.71
N ARG A 482 0.39 3.25 -12.88
CA ARG A 482 -0.97 3.66 -13.24
C ARG A 482 -0.96 5.14 -13.65
N PRO A 483 -1.82 5.56 -14.59
CA PRO A 483 -2.00 6.97 -14.91
C PRO A 483 -2.57 7.73 -13.70
N ALA A 484 -2.28 9.04 -13.63
CA ALA A 484 -2.95 9.92 -12.67
C ALA A 484 -4.48 9.88 -12.92
N PRO A 485 -5.32 9.90 -11.86
CA PRO A 485 -4.97 10.07 -10.45
C PRO A 485 -4.56 8.79 -9.71
N PHE A 486 -4.65 7.62 -10.34
CA PHE A 486 -4.56 6.31 -9.68
C PHE A 486 -3.13 5.86 -9.34
N THR A 487 -2.12 6.63 -9.77
CA THR A 487 -0.72 6.43 -9.41
C THR A 487 -0.56 6.44 -7.89
N ARG A 488 0.04 5.38 -7.35
CA ARG A 488 0.23 5.20 -5.91
C ARG A 488 1.57 4.55 -5.61
N CYS A 489 2.14 4.93 -4.49
CA CYS A 489 3.35 4.33 -3.96
C CYS A 489 2.98 3.14 -3.06
N ARG A 490 3.69 2.03 -3.25
CA ARG A 490 3.51 0.77 -2.52
C ARG A 490 4.84 0.33 -1.92
N ALA A 491 4.74 -0.46 -0.85
CA ALA A 491 5.89 -1.05 -0.20
C ALA A 491 6.16 -2.44 -0.80
N GLU A 492 7.43 -2.72 -1.09
CA GLU A 492 7.91 -4.00 -1.58
C GLU A 492 8.88 -4.60 -0.55
N THR A 493 8.88 -5.93 -0.43
CA THR A 493 9.84 -6.65 0.42
C THR A 493 10.85 -7.40 -0.43
N ALA A 494 12.07 -7.55 0.09
CA ALA A 494 13.08 -8.47 -0.44
C ALA A 494 13.77 -9.20 0.72
N PRO A 495 14.21 -10.45 0.56
CA PRO A 495 15.01 -11.11 1.59
C PRO A 495 16.38 -10.45 1.71
N ARG A 496 16.95 -10.43 2.93
CA ARG A 496 18.35 -10.00 3.15
C ARG A 496 19.35 -11.13 2.92
N ASP A 497 18.97 -12.35 3.31
CA ASP A 497 19.72 -13.58 3.11
C ASP A 497 19.07 -14.45 2.03
N GLY A 498 19.30 -15.77 2.02
CA GLY A 498 18.77 -16.67 1.00
C GLY A 498 17.23 -16.70 0.89
N PHE A 499 16.51 -16.40 1.98
CA PHE A 499 15.05 -16.28 1.98
C PHE A 499 14.55 -15.51 3.22
N VAL A 500 13.29 -15.06 3.16
CA VAL A 500 12.50 -14.61 4.31
C VAL A 500 11.23 -15.44 4.38
N SER A 501 10.79 -15.82 5.58
CA SER A 501 9.51 -16.48 5.77
C SER A 501 8.59 -15.70 6.70
N ILE A 502 7.29 -15.81 6.43
CA ILE A 502 6.22 -15.35 7.33
C ILE A 502 5.28 -16.53 7.58
N SER A 503 4.79 -16.65 8.81
CA SER A 503 3.94 -17.77 9.21
C SER A 503 2.73 -17.33 10.01
N ARG A 504 1.65 -18.11 9.92
CA ARG A 504 0.43 -17.91 10.69
C ARG A 504 -0.35 -19.22 10.81
N LYS A 505 -0.98 -19.44 11.97
CA LYS A 505 -2.00 -20.47 12.14
C LYS A 505 -3.32 -20.02 11.53
N LEU A 506 -3.85 -20.80 10.60
CA LEU A 506 -5.11 -20.52 9.92
C LEU A 506 -6.09 -21.70 10.12
N ARG A 507 -7.34 -21.38 10.42
CA ARG A 507 -8.44 -22.36 10.42
C ARG A 507 -9.05 -22.40 9.03
N VAL A 508 -9.03 -23.56 8.40
CA VAL A 508 -9.65 -23.80 7.09
C VAL A 508 -11.11 -24.15 7.31
N GLY A 509 -12.01 -23.31 6.82
CA GLY A 509 -13.46 -23.51 6.89
C GLY A 509 -13.95 -24.62 5.96
N GLU A 510 -15.17 -25.11 6.16
CA GLU A 510 -15.77 -26.21 5.39
C GLU A 510 -15.91 -25.91 3.89
N ARG A 511 -16.07 -24.63 3.53
CA ARG A 511 -16.23 -24.18 2.15
C ARG A 511 -14.91 -23.75 1.50
N ASP A 512 -13.85 -23.57 2.28
CA ASP A 512 -12.58 -23.09 1.75
C ASP A 512 -11.99 -24.14 0.80
N ARG A 513 -11.48 -23.64 -0.33
CA ARG A 513 -10.86 -24.44 -1.39
C ARG A 513 -9.43 -24.00 -1.64
N PHE A 514 -9.15 -22.70 -1.53
CA PHE A 514 -7.85 -22.14 -1.85
C PHE A 514 -7.33 -21.23 -0.75
N LEU A 515 -6.01 -21.24 -0.55
CA LEU A 515 -5.28 -20.09 -0.04
C LEU A 515 -4.91 -19.23 -1.26
N ALA A 516 -5.46 -18.03 -1.34
CA ALA A 516 -5.21 -17.07 -2.40
C ALA A 516 -4.17 -16.03 -1.95
N LEU A 517 -3.14 -15.83 -2.78
CA LEU A 517 -2.07 -14.87 -2.55
C LEU A 517 -2.10 -13.78 -3.64
N ALA A 518 -2.56 -12.59 -3.28
CA ALA A 518 -2.48 -11.41 -4.13
C ALA A 518 -1.09 -10.76 -3.94
N VAL A 519 -0.16 -11.11 -4.84
CA VAL A 519 1.23 -10.64 -4.85
C VAL A 519 1.62 -10.15 -6.23
N SER A 520 2.63 -9.30 -6.32
CA SER A 520 3.13 -8.79 -7.59
C SER A 520 4.60 -8.37 -7.50
N ARG A 521 5.28 -8.31 -8.64
CA ARG A 521 6.57 -7.61 -8.81
C ARG A 521 6.44 -6.58 -9.93
N LEU A 522 7.24 -5.52 -9.88
CA LEU A 522 7.24 -4.51 -10.95
C LEU A 522 8.00 -4.99 -12.19
N GLU A 523 7.59 -4.51 -13.36
CA GLU A 523 8.18 -4.91 -14.65
C GLU A 523 9.67 -4.59 -14.78
N LYS A 524 10.14 -3.49 -14.16
CA LYS A 524 11.57 -3.14 -14.11
C LYS A 524 12.43 -4.25 -13.49
N ASP A 525 11.83 -5.11 -12.66
CA ASP A 525 12.46 -6.27 -12.07
C ASP A 525 12.22 -7.49 -12.96
N VAL A 526 12.93 -7.59 -14.09
CA VAL A 526 12.78 -8.70 -15.05
C VAL A 526 13.14 -10.06 -14.44
N THR A 527 13.92 -10.08 -13.36
CA THR A 527 14.26 -11.31 -12.63
C THR A 527 13.06 -11.83 -11.83
N PRO A 528 12.68 -13.11 -11.99
CA PRO A 528 11.58 -13.69 -11.22
C PRO A 528 11.84 -13.64 -9.70
N SER A 529 10.92 -13.05 -8.97
CA SER A 529 10.80 -13.31 -7.53
C SER A 529 10.03 -14.61 -7.34
N ARG A 530 10.41 -15.45 -6.37
CA ARG A 530 9.72 -16.72 -6.09
C ARG A 530 9.15 -16.79 -4.70
N ILE A 531 7.98 -17.40 -4.59
CA ILE A 531 7.34 -17.76 -3.33
C ILE A 531 7.14 -19.27 -3.28
N GLN A 532 7.54 -19.90 -2.17
CA GLN A 532 7.07 -21.23 -1.79
C GLN A 532 6.02 -21.12 -0.69
N VAL A 533 4.95 -21.91 -0.81
CA VAL A 533 3.88 -22.04 0.17
C VAL A 533 4.04 -23.37 0.87
N ARG A 534 4.06 -23.35 2.21
CA ARG A 534 4.17 -24.53 3.06
C ARG A 534 2.92 -24.64 3.94
N LEU A 535 2.32 -25.82 3.95
CA LEU A 535 1.10 -26.13 4.68
C LEU A 535 1.37 -27.31 5.61
N ALA A 536 1.05 -27.16 6.90
CA ALA A 536 1.30 -28.17 7.93
C ALA A 536 2.76 -28.68 7.93
N GLY A 537 3.71 -27.76 7.78
CA GLY A 537 5.15 -28.04 7.79
C GLY A 537 5.74 -28.61 6.49
N ARG A 538 4.92 -28.87 5.46
CA ARG A 538 5.34 -29.45 4.17
C ARG A 538 5.22 -28.44 3.04
N ALA A 539 6.17 -28.44 2.11
CA ALA A 539 6.06 -27.63 0.89
C ALA A 539 4.88 -28.10 0.03
N ALA A 540 3.96 -27.19 -0.28
CA ALA A 540 2.73 -27.46 -1.02
C ALA A 540 2.83 -26.99 -2.47
N ALA A 541 3.38 -25.80 -2.68
CA ALA A 541 3.49 -25.19 -4.00
C ALA A 541 4.66 -24.20 -4.08
N GLU A 542 5.15 -23.94 -5.29
CA GLU A 542 6.10 -22.88 -5.59
C GLU A 542 5.65 -22.12 -6.85
N PHE A 543 5.78 -20.80 -6.83
CA PHE A 543 5.37 -19.93 -7.92
C PHE A 543 6.42 -18.88 -8.24
N ASP A 544 6.53 -18.55 -9.53
CA ASP A 544 7.04 -17.24 -9.95
C ASP A 544 5.99 -16.18 -9.63
N VAL A 545 6.43 -15.07 -9.05
CA VAL A 545 5.57 -13.93 -8.71
C VAL A 545 5.18 -13.19 -10.00
N PRO A 546 3.88 -12.94 -10.22
CA PRO A 546 3.41 -12.32 -11.45
C PRO A 546 3.87 -10.86 -11.55
N VAL A 547 4.12 -10.42 -12.78
CA VAL A 547 4.51 -9.04 -13.09
C VAL A 547 3.28 -8.15 -13.11
N HIS A 548 3.38 -6.97 -12.50
CA HIS A 548 2.40 -5.89 -12.65
C HIS A 548 2.80 -5.00 -13.83
N ASN A 549 2.23 -5.27 -15.02
CA ASN A 549 2.50 -4.54 -16.27
C ASN A 549 1.25 -3.88 -16.90
N ALA A 550 0.09 -3.93 -16.24
CA ALA A 550 -1.18 -3.45 -16.78
C ALA A 550 -1.95 -2.58 -15.78
N ALA A 551 -3.04 -1.95 -16.23
CA ALA A 551 -3.95 -1.19 -15.37
C ALA A 551 -4.68 -2.05 -14.33
N ILE A 552 -4.75 -3.37 -14.57
CA ILE A 552 -5.41 -4.34 -13.71
C ILE A 552 -4.35 -5.11 -12.92
N ASP A 553 -4.66 -5.32 -11.65
CA ASP A 553 -3.87 -6.11 -10.73
C ASP A 553 -3.72 -7.58 -11.20
N PRO A 554 -2.53 -8.20 -11.13
CA PRO A 554 -2.34 -9.59 -11.55
C PRO A 554 -3.21 -10.59 -10.79
N ASP A 555 -3.47 -11.74 -11.42
CA ASP A 555 -4.18 -12.88 -10.83
C ASP A 555 -3.52 -13.31 -9.52
N PRO A 556 -4.31 -13.63 -8.48
CA PRO A 556 -3.76 -14.21 -7.28
C PRO A 556 -3.28 -15.64 -7.54
N LEU A 557 -2.22 -16.02 -6.83
CA LEU A 557 -1.74 -17.40 -6.82
C LEU A 557 -2.66 -18.23 -5.92
N LEU A 558 -3.18 -19.34 -6.43
CA LEU A 558 -4.12 -20.20 -5.71
C LEU A 558 -3.44 -21.50 -5.28
N VAL A 559 -3.47 -21.80 -3.98
CA VAL A 559 -2.98 -23.07 -3.42
C VAL A 559 -4.15 -23.87 -2.85
N PRO A 560 -4.41 -25.10 -3.34
CA PRO A 560 -5.46 -25.94 -2.80
C PRO A 560 -5.28 -26.24 -1.30
N VAL A 561 -6.33 -26.04 -0.52
CA VAL A 561 -6.38 -26.31 0.93
C VAL A 561 -7.57 -27.19 1.33
N ASP A 562 -8.37 -27.63 0.36
CA ASP A 562 -9.61 -28.40 0.58
C ASP A 562 -9.39 -29.68 1.40
N ARG A 563 -8.21 -30.29 1.32
CA ARG A 563 -7.85 -31.45 2.15
C ARG A 563 -7.72 -31.17 3.65
N TYR A 564 -7.68 -29.90 4.04
CA TYR A 564 -7.54 -29.45 5.44
C TYR A 564 -8.84 -28.85 5.99
N ARG A 565 -9.98 -28.98 5.28
CA ARG A 565 -11.29 -28.48 5.76
C ARG A 565 -11.58 -28.92 7.20
N GLY A 566 -12.04 -27.97 8.00
CA GLY A 566 -12.33 -28.15 9.42
C GLY A 566 -11.10 -28.09 10.33
N GLN A 567 -9.87 -28.07 9.79
CA GLN A 567 -8.63 -28.13 10.56
C GLN A 567 -7.99 -26.75 10.75
N THR A 568 -7.17 -26.62 11.80
CA THR A 568 -6.24 -25.50 11.96
C THR A 568 -4.85 -25.95 11.59
N ILE A 569 -4.23 -25.27 10.63
CA ILE A 569 -2.91 -25.63 10.10
C ILE A 569 -1.94 -24.46 10.23
N ASP A 570 -0.65 -24.78 10.38
CA ASP A 570 0.42 -23.81 10.20
C ASP A 570 0.60 -23.55 8.69
N VAL A 571 0.51 -22.28 8.31
CA VAL A 571 0.80 -21.80 6.96
C VAL A 571 2.07 -20.95 7.02
N GLU A 572 3.03 -21.28 6.17
CA GLU A 572 4.28 -20.53 6.01
C GLU A 572 4.45 -20.14 4.55
N LEU A 573 4.80 -18.87 4.33
CA LEU A 573 5.06 -18.29 3.01
C LEU A 573 6.53 -17.86 2.98
N VAL A 574 7.26 -18.35 1.98
CA VAL A 574 8.71 -18.21 1.88
C VAL A 574 9.04 -17.46 0.61
N GLN A 575 9.64 -16.28 0.73
CA GLN A 575 10.18 -15.51 -0.40
C GLN A 575 11.68 -15.78 -0.52
N PHE A 576 12.12 -16.25 -1.69
CA PHE A 576 13.53 -16.55 -1.96
C PHE A 576 14.30 -15.37 -2.56
N ALA A 577 15.59 -15.24 -2.22
CA ALA A 577 16.53 -14.32 -2.84
C ALA A 577 17.28 -15.01 -3.98
N LEU A 578 16.61 -15.16 -5.13
CA LEU A 578 17.20 -15.79 -6.32
C LEU A 578 17.86 -14.79 -7.27
N ALA A 579 17.67 -13.48 -7.04
CA ALA A 579 18.23 -12.40 -7.84
C ALA A 579 18.55 -11.17 -6.96
N PRO A 580 19.40 -10.22 -7.42
CA PRO A 580 19.88 -9.08 -6.62
C PRO A 580 18.83 -8.11 -6.05
N GLN A 581 17.53 -8.32 -6.28
CA GLN A 581 16.48 -7.54 -5.64
C GLN A 581 15.25 -8.37 -5.24
N SER A 582 14.91 -9.47 -5.94
CA SER A 582 13.78 -10.39 -5.66
C SER A 582 12.58 -9.74 -4.94
N ARG A 583 12.12 -8.58 -5.42
CA ARG A 583 11.13 -7.74 -4.74
C ARG A 583 9.72 -8.26 -4.95
N ILE A 584 8.89 -8.11 -3.91
CA ILE A 584 7.48 -8.51 -3.93
C ILE A 584 6.63 -7.46 -3.22
N GLU A 585 5.58 -6.99 -3.88
CA GLU A 585 4.44 -6.32 -3.25
C GLU A 585 3.46 -7.38 -2.72
N TRP A 586 3.13 -7.30 -1.44
CA TRP A 586 2.14 -8.17 -0.79
C TRP A 586 0.82 -7.42 -0.59
N ARG A 587 -0.22 -7.77 -1.34
CA ARG A 587 -1.53 -7.09 -1.30
C ARG A 587 -2.54 -7.80 -0.40
N GLY A 588 -2.58 -9.13 -0.43
CA GLY A 588 -3.48 -9.90 0.43
C GLY A 588 -3.20 -11.40 0.44
N MET A 589 -3.60 -12.06 1.52
CA MET A 589 -3.39 -13.48 1.78
C MET A 589 -4.60 -14.00 2.54
N THR A 590 -5.45 -14.79 1.88
CA THR A 590 -6.74 -15.20 2.44
C THR A 590 -7.18 -16.57 1.97
N LEU A 591 -8.03 -17.23 2.75
CA LEU A 591 -8.76 -18.40 2.32
C LEU A 591 -9.95 -17.97 1.45
N THR A 592 -10.23 -18.71 0.38
CA THR A 592 -11.37 -18.48 -0.52
C THR A 592 -12.06 -19.80 -0.87
N ASP A 593 -13.36 -19.73 -1.12
CA ASP A 593 -14.19 -20.85 -1.58
C ASP A 593 -14.16 -21.04 -3.10
N ARG A 594 -13.59 -20.09 -3.83
CA ARG A 594 -13.53 -20.05 -5.31
C ARG A 594 -12.32 -19.29 -5.83
N ASP A 595 -12.11 -19.36 -7.14
CA ASP A 595 -11.18 -18.49 -7.86
C ASP A 595 -11.75 -17.05 -7.87
N PRO A 596 -11.02 -16.05 -7.35
CA PRO A 596 -11.53 -14.69 -7.25
C PRO A 596 -11.45 -13.88 -8.56
N VAL A 597 -10.92 -14.44 -9.65
CA VAL A 597 -10.80 -13.75 -10.94
C VAL A 597 -12.11 -13.74 -11.73
N ALA A 598 -12.94 -14.77 -11.55
CA ALA A 598 -14.25 -14.89 -12.17
C ALA A 598 -15.30 -15.35 -11.14
N PHE A 599 -16.53 -14.87 -11.28
CA PHE A 599 -17.65 -15.31 -10.45
C PHE A 599 -18.67 -16.03 -11.34
N GLU A 600 -18.90 -17.29 -11.06
CA GLU A 600 -20.00 -18.06 -11.65
C GLU A 600 -21.31 -17.60 -11.03
N LEU A 601 -22.12 -16.88 -11.81
CA LEU A 601 -23.48 -16.52 -11.42
C LEU A 601 -24.45 -17.68 -11.70
N PHE A 602 -24.23 -18.42 -12.80
CA PHE A 602 -24.97 -19.63 -13.14
C PHE A 602 -24.19 -20.50 -14.15
N GLU A 603 -23.99 -21.76 -13.79
CA GLU A 603 -23.60 -22.87 -14.66
C GLU A 603 -24.18 -24.16 -14.07
N ASP A 604 -25.14 -24.80 -14.75
CA ASP A 604 -25.78 -26.06 -14.30
C ASP A 604 -26.37 -26.06 -12.86
N ASP A 605 -26.50 -24.90 -12.19
CA ASP A 605 -26.72 -24.83 -10.74
C ASP A 605 -28.19 -24.98 -10.35
N LEU A 606 -28.58 -26.20 -9.97
CA LEU A 606 -29.92 -26.52 -9.47
C LEU A 606 -30.27 -25.76 -8.17
N ALA A 607 -29.29 -25.46 -7.32
CA ALA A 607 -29.54 -24.75 -6.07
C ALA A 607 -29.92 -23.29 -6.36
N LEU A 608 -29.27 -22.63 -7.32
CA LEU A 608 -29.70 -21.30 -7.78
C LEU A 608 -31.13 -21.32 -8.27
N VAL A 609 -31.49 -22.25 -9.16
CA VAL A 609 -32.84 -22.34 -9.74
C VAL A 609 -33.91 -22.50 -8.67
N LYS A 610 -33.67 -23.33 -7.65
CA LYS A 610 -34.59 -23.49 -6.50
C LYS A 610 -34.76 -22.22 -5.68
N ASN A 611 -33.76 -21.33 -5.67
CA ASN A 611 -33.80 -20.07 -4.96
C ASN A 611 -34.45 -18.93 -5.77
N LEU A 612 -34.81 -19.13 -7.04
CA LEU A 612 -35.58 -18.16 -7.83
C LEU A 612 -37.07 -18.21 -7.43
N THR A 613 -37.41 -17.43 -6.41
CA THR A 613 -38.69 -17.47 -5.69
C THR A 613 -39.65 -16.33 -6.04
N ASP A 614 -39.17 -15.30 -6.73
CA ASP A 614 -39.91 -14.10 -7.12
C ASP A 614 -40.30 -14.14 -8.61
N GLY A 615 -41.41 -13.51 -8.98
CA GLY A 615 -41.98 -13.54 -10.35
C GLY A 615 -43.06 -14.62 -10.58
N ALA A 616 -43.85 -14.47 -11.65
CA ALA A 616 -44.99 -15.33 -11.96
C ALA A 616 -44.65 -16.54 -12.85
N GLY A 617 -43.47 -16.54 -13.46
CA GLY A 617 -43.00 -17.59 -14.34
C GLY A 617 -42.59 -18.88 -13.63
N THR A 618 -42.11 -19.83 -14.43
CA THR A 618 -41.57 -21.12 -13.99
C THR A 618 -40.13 -21.27 -14.47
N ALA A 619 -39.26 -21.81 -13.61
CA ALA A 619 -37.83 -21.99 -13.90
C ALA A 619 -37.39 -23.42 -13.59
N PHE A 620 -36.65 -24.05 -14.50
CA PHE A 620 -36.06 -25.39 -14.31
C PHE A 620 -34.81 -25.58 -15.18
N LEU A 621 -34.00 -26.58 -14.85
CA LEU A 621 -32.83 -26.96 -15.65
C LEU A 621 -33.26 -27.81 -16.86
N ASP A 622 -32.76 -27.45 -18.05
CA ASP A 622 -32.99 -28.16 -19.30
C ASP A 622 -31.68 -28.75 -19.83
N ALA A 623 -31.53 -30.08 -19.70
CA ALA A 623 -30.33 -30.78 -20.17
C ALA A 623 -30.30 -30.99 -21.70
N ARG A 624 -31.43 -30.80 -22.39
CA ARG A 624 -31.55 -31.03 -23.85
C ARG A 624 -31.14 -29.81 -24.65
N GLU A 625 -31.40 -28.62 -24.11
CA GLU A 625 -31.06 -27.34 -24.70
C GLU A 625 -30.00 -26.68 -23.84
N LYS A 626 -28.73 -26.68 -24.29
CA LYS A 626 -27.61 -26.06 -23.57
C LYS A 626 -26.63 -25.42 -24.54
N TYR A 627 -25.84 -24.49 -24.04
CA TYR A 627 -24.72 -23.87 -24.75
C TYR A 627 -23.40 -24.57 -24.39
N LEU A 628 -23.07 -24.61 -23.11
CA LEU A 628 -21.92 -25.34 -22.54
C LEU A 628 -22.42 -26.17 -21.35
N GLY A 629 -21.50 -26.85 -20.64
CA GLY A 629 -21.86 -27.61 -19.44
C GLY A 629 -22.82 -28.78 -19.70
N SER A 630 -23.71 -29.02 -18.74
CA SER A 630 -24.63 -30.16 -18.75
C SER A 630 -26.11 -29.77 -18.95
N ALA A 631 -26.53 -28.56 -18.59
CA ALA A 631 -27.89 -28.04 -18.69
C ALA A 631 -27.94 -26.49 -18.69
N SER A 632 -28.97 -25.92 -19.32
CA SER A 632 -29.25 -24.47 -19.20
C SER A 632 -30.46 -24.18 -18.30
N LEU A 633 -30.63 -22.91 -17.92
CA LEU A 633 -31.82 -22.44 -17.22
C LEU A 633 -32.93 -22.13 -18.24
N ARG A 634 -34.05 -22.85 -18.16
CA ARG A 634 -35.26 -22.53 -18.93
C ARG A 634 -36.25 -21.76 -18.07
N VAL A 635 -36.77 -20.65 -18.60
CA VAL A 635 -37.84 -19.84 -18.00
C VAL A 635 -39.03 -19.78 -18.95
N ALA A 636 -40.22 -20.03 -18.43
CA ALA A 636 -41.47 -20.02 -19.20
C ALA A 636 -42.60 -19.34 -18.43
N ASN A 637 -43.56 -18.79 -19.17
CA ASN A 637 -44.79 -18.17 -18.65
C ASN A 637 -44.53 -16.93 -17.77
N ASP A 638 -43.73 -15.96 -18.24
CA ASP A 638 -43.33 -14.69 -17.57
C ASP A 638 -41.90 -14.71 -16.98
N ASP A 639 -41.65 -14.00 -15.87
CA ASP A 639 -40.34 -13.84 -15.25
C ASP A 639 -40.14 -14.71 -13.99
N ARG A 640 -38.88 -15.03 -13.70
CA ARG A 640 -38.50 -15.66 -12.44
C ARG A 640 -37.18 -15.10 -11.94
N GLY A 641 -37.09 -14.79 -10.66
CA GLY A 641 -35.90 -14.20 -10.08
C GLY A 641 -35.79 -14.35 -8.57
N ASN A 642 -34.76 -13.74 -8.02
CA ASN A 642 -34.62 -13.48 -6.60
C ASN A 642 -33.77 -12.22 -6.43
N PRO A 643 -34.28 -11.16 -5.77
CA PRO A 643 -33.54 -9.93 -5.62
C PRO A 643 -32.45 -9.97 -4.55
N ALA A 644 -32.46 -10.98 -3.67
CA ALA A 644 -31.57 -11.11 -2.51
C ALA A 644 -31.11 -12.56 -2.33
N LEU A 645 -30.24 -13.02 -3.23
CA LEU A 645 -29.62 -14.34 -3.14
C LEU A 645 -28.69 -14.44 -1.92
N ALA A 646 -28.79 -15.54 -1.18
CA ALA A 646 -28.05 -15.71 0.06
C ALA A 646 -26.53 -15.63 -0.17
N GLY A 647 -25.86 -14.75 0.57
CA GLY A 647 -24.42 -14.52 0.45
C GLY A 647 -23.99 -13.65 -0.72
N TRP A 648 -24.92 -13.09 -1.50
CA TRP A 648 -24.60 -12.20 -2.61
C TRP A 648 -24.54 -10.74 -2.15
N ASN A 649 -23.36 -10.14 -2.31
CA ASN A 649 -23.13 -8.71 -2.32
C ASN A 649 -21.91 -8.44 -3.21
N ILE A 650 -22.05 -8.78 -4.49
CA ILE A 650 -20.91 -8.96 -5.42
C ILE A 650 -20.50 -7.58 -5.97
N PRO A 651 -19.29 -7.08 -5.67
CA PRO A 651 -18.93 -5.70 -5.97
C PRO A 651 -18.59 -5.48 -7.45
N ILE A 652 -19.33 -4.58 -8.10
CA ILE A 652 -19.08 -4.09 -9.47
C ILE A 652 -18.32 -2.76 -9.42
N ARG A 653 -17.14 -2.71 -10.03
CA ARG A 653 -16.20 -1.57 -9.95
C ARG A 653 -15.56 -1.26 -11.31
N GLY A 654 -15.10 -0.02 -11.49
CA GLY A 654 -14.45 0.41 -12.74
C GLY A 654 -13.01 -0.11 -12.91
N GLU A 655 -12.26 -0.19 -11.80
CA GLU A 655 -10.92 -0.80 -11.72
C GLU A 655 -10.95 -1.94 -10.69
N PRO A 656 -11.53 -3.10 -11.04
CA PRO A 656 -11.79 -4.14 -10.06
C PRO A 656 -10.50 -4.82 -9.56
N ASN A 657 -10.40 -4.97 -8.25
CA ASN A 657 -9.41 -5.85 -7.61
C ASN A 657 -9.83 -7.32 -7.73
N PRO A 658 -8.96 -8.31 -7.45
CA PRO A 658 -9.38 -9.69 -7.24
C PRO A 658 -10.57 -9.80 -6.26
N GLY A 659 -11.63 -10.49 -6.65
CA GLY A 659 -12.91 -10.57 -5.91
C GLY A 659 -13.92 -9.46 -6.23
N GLU A 660 -13.55 -8.47 -7.04
CA GLU A 660 -14.44 -7.47 -7.63
C GLU A 660 -14.54 -7.70 -9.14
N TYR A 661 -15.59 -7.16 -9.76
CA TYR A 661 -15.90 -7.46 -11.16
C TYR A 661 -16.34 -6.22 -11.93
N ARG A 662 -16.28 -6.31 -13.25
CA ARG A 662 -16.72 -5.24 -14.16
C ARG A 662 -17.50 -5.78 -15.34
N PHE A 663 -17.07 -6.90 -15.89
CA PHE A 663 -17.66 -7.47 -17.09
C PHE A 663 -18.61 -8.60 -16.73
N LEU A 664 -19.75 -8.64 -17.42
CA LEU A 664 -20.72 -9.73 -17.37
C LEU A 664 -20.74 -10.44 -18.72
N ARG A 665 -20.68 -11.77 -18.71
CA ARG A 665 -20.96 -12.61 -19.87
C ARG A 665 -22.13 -13.52 -19.56
N PHE A 666 -23.00 -13.70 -20.55
CA PHE A 666 -24.12 -14.62 -20.49
C PHE A 666 -24.50 -15.05 -21.90
N VAL A 667 -25.16 -16.19 -22.00
CA VAL A 667 -25.73 -16.69 -23.24
C VAL A 667 -27.23 -16.82 -23.04
N TRP A 668 -27.99 -16.43 -24.04
CA TRP A 668 -29.43 -16.58 -24.01
C TRP A 668 -30.02 -16.89 -25.38
N LYS A 669 -31.22 -17.42 -25.38
CA LYS A 669 -32.06 -17.55 -26.56
C LYS A 669 -33.53 -17.58 -26.18
N LYS A 670 -34.41 -17.42 -27.17
CA LYS A 670 -35.85 -17.42 -26.95
C LYS A 670 -36.59 -18.12 -28.08
N ARG A 671 -37.71 -18.76 -27.71
CA ARG A 671 -38.64 -19.39 -28.64
C ARG A 671 -40.00 -18.70 -28.57
N GLY A 672 -40.35 -18.00 -29.65
CA GLY A 672 -41.60 -17.22 -29.77
C GLY A 672 -41.60 -15.97 -28.90
N GLY A 673 -42.37 -14.94 -29.30
CA GLY A 673 -42.46 -13.66 -28.59
C GLY A 673 -41.27 -12.72 -28.86
N LYS A 674 -41.30 -11.53 -28.22
CA LYS A 674 -40.32 -10.45 -28.39
C LYS A 674 -39.68 -9.98 -27.07
N GLN A 675 -40.24 -10.36 -25.92
CA GLN A 675 -39.76 -9.92 -24.60
C GLN A 675 -38.82 -10.95 -23.97
N LEU A 676 -37.55 -10.56 -23.87
CA LEU A 676 -36.46 -11.30 -23.23
C LEU A 676 -35.63 -10.32 -22.41
N GLY A 677 -35.25 -10.71 -21.19
CA GLY A 677 -34.44 -9.83 -20.35
C GLY A 677 -33.69 -10.52 -19.22
N LEU A 678 -32.63 -9.86 -18.78
CA LEU A 678 -31.81 -10.22 -17.62
C LEU A 678 -31.70 -8.97 -16.73
N HIS A 679 -32.25 -9.06 -15.52
CA HIS A 679 -32.28 -7.97 -14.56
C HIS A 679 -31.30 -8.25 -13.41
N LEU A 680 -30.62 -7.20 -12.95
CA LEU A 680 -29.61 -7.25 -11.91
C LEU A 680 -30.12 -6.49 -10.68
N ALA A 681 -30.23 -7.18 -9.54
CA ALA A 681 -30.73 -6.61 -8.29
C ALA A 681 -29.61 -5.90 -7.51
N ARG A 682 -29.98 -4.87 -6.77
CA ARG A 682 -29.09 -4.10 -5.87
C ARG A 682 -29.87 -3.69 -4.64
N GLY A 683 -29.22 -3.78 -3.47
CA GLY A 683 -29.89 -3.52 -2.19
C GLY A 683 -30.99 -4.54 -1.87
N GLY A 684 -30.93 -5.75 -2.44
CA GLY A 684 -31.93 -6.79 -2.17
C GLY A 684 -33.29 -6.55 -2.80
N ALA A 685 -33.40 -5.67 -3.80
CA ALA A 685 -34.65 -5.33 -4.45
C ALA A 685 -34.52 -5.26 -5.99
N PHE A 686 -35.63 -5.58 -6.67
CA PHE A 686 -35.93 -5.09 -8.01
C PHE A 686 -36.95 -3.95 -7.84
N PRO A 687 -36.54 -2.66 -7.88
CA PRO A 687 -37.47 -1.57 -7.57
C PRO A 687 -38.70 -1.57 -8.52
N PRO A 688 -39.92 -1.27 -8.03
CA PRO A 688 -41.14 -1.29 -8.84
C PRO A 688 -41.17 -0.18 -9.90
N ALA A 689 -42.00 -0.36 -10.93
CA ALA A 689 -42.14 0.58 -12.04
C ALA A 689 -42.90 1.89 -11.71
N GLU A 690 -43.61 1.96 -10.58
CA GLU A 690 -44.64 2.98 -10.32
C GLU A 690 -44.19 4.17 -9.44
N GLU A 691 -42.96 4.21 -8.93
CA GLU A 691 -42.49 5.35 -8.14
C GLU A 691 -42.04 6.54 -9.01
N PRO A 692 -42.41 7.80 -8.68
CA PRO A 692 -42.15 9.00 -9.52
C PRO A 692 -40.68 9.38 -9.71
N SER A 693 -39.76 8.70 -9.02
CA SER A 693 -38.31 8.83 -9.20
C SER A 693 -37.64 7.46 -9.11
N PRO A 694 -37.75 6.60 -10.15
CA PRO A 694 -37.15 5.28 -10.14
C PRO A 694 -35.70 5.42 -10.58
N ARG A 695 -34.81 5.69 -9.64
CA ARG A 695 -33.42 5.33 -9.86
C ARG A 695 -33.32 3.81 -9.61
N GLU A 696 -32.90 3.07 -10.64
CA GLU A 696 -32.02 1.89 -10.50
C GLU A 696 -32.61 0.45 -10.49
N SER A 697 -33.53 0.11 -11.41
CA SER A 697 -33.55 -1.27 -11.95
C SER A 697 -32.51 -1.37 -13.07
N LEU A 698 -31.48 -2.21 -12.92
CA LEU A 698 -30.41 -2.40 -13.90
C LEU A 698 -30.76 -3.60 -14.81
N ARG A 699 -30.94 -3.39 -16.12
CA ARG A 699 -31.44 -4.46 -17.02
C ARG A 699 -30.86 -4.44 -18.43
N TYR A 700 -30.66 -5.66 -18.96
CA TYR A 700 -30.46 -5.93 -20.38
C TYR A 700 -31.72 -6.56 -20.96
N HIS A 701 -32.21 -6.07 -22.09
CA HIS A 701 -33.47 -6.57 -22.67
C HIS A 701 -33.55 -6.42 -24.20
N PHE A 702 -34.54 -7.11 -24.78
CA PHE A 702 -35.01 -6.94 -26.16
C PHE A 702 -36.43 -6.37 -26.19
N ALA A 703 -36.75 -5.75 -27.34
CA ALA A 703 -37.98 -5.00 -27.65
C ALA A 703 -38.13 -3.63 -26.96
N ARG A 704 -38.73 -2.68 -27.70
CA ARG A 704 -39.05 -1.33 -27.23
C ARG A 704 -40.29 -1.39 -26.34
N SER A 705 -40.19 -0.97 -25.07
CA SER A 705 -41.38 -0.74 -24.26
C SER A 705 -42.20 0.37 -24.91
N LYS A 706 -43.51 0.16 -25.13
CA LYS A 706 -44.39 1.21 -25.69
C LYS A 706 -44.76 2.28 -24.64
N GLU A 707 -44.33 2.11 -23.40
CA GLU A 707 -44.50 3.04 -22.29
C GLU A 707 -43.14 3.30 -21.64
N LYS A 708 -42.73 4.57 -21.59
CA LYS A 708 -41.52 5.16 -20.96
C LYS A 708 -40.52 4.12 -20.43
N ASP A 709 -39.33 4.04 -21.04
CA ASP A 709 -38.23 3.28 -20.46
C ASP A 709 -37.90 3.80 -19.05
N TYR A 710 -38.21 3.00 -18.03
CA TYR A 710 -37.99 3.30 -16.62
C TYR A 710 -36.66 2.68 -16.14
N GLY A 711 -35.84 3.44 -15.41
CA GLY A 711 -34.55 2.99 -14.85
C GLY A 711 -33.35 3.08 -15.80
N ALA A 712 -32.19 2.57 -15.38
CA ALA A 712 -30.99 2.46 -16.22
C ALA A 712 -31.07 1.15 -17.02
N SER A 713 -31.56 1.23 -18.25
CA SER A 713 -31.80 0.06 -19.09
C SER A 713 -30.99 0.11 -20.39
N VAL A 714 -30.41 -1.03 -20.77
CA VAL A 714 -29.70 -1.18 -22.04
C VAL A 714 -30.51 -2.13 -22.92
N GLN A 715 -31.09 -1.61 -24.00
CA GLN A 715 -31.70 -2.43 -25.05
C GLN A 715 -30.59 -2.93 -25.97
N LEU A 716 -30.47 -4.25 -26.17
CA LEU A 716 -29.42 -4.80 -27.04
C LEU A 716 -29.80 -4.69 -28.52
N ARG A 717 -30.99 -5.18 -28.91
CA ARG A 717 -31.57 -5.08 -30.26
C ARG A 717 -33.11 -5.09 -30.20
N ASP A 718 -33.74 -5.06 -31.38
CA ASP A 718 -35.21 -5.06 -31.51
C ASP A 718 -35.85 -6.44 -31.34
N GLN A 719 -35.17 -7.52 -31.75
CA GLN A 719 -35.70 -8.88 -31.68
C GLN A 719 -34.75 -9.81 -30.90
N PRO A 720 -35.30 -10.71 -30.06
CA PRO A 720 -34.51 -11.69 -29.33
C PRO A 720 -34.00 -12.79 -30.28
N PRO A 721 -32.86 -13.42 -29.97
CA PRO A 721 -32.26 -14.44 -30.81
C PRO A 721 -32.96 -15.80 -30.65
N ASP A 722 -33.20 -16.48 -31.78
CA ASP A 722 -33.75 -17.84 -31.83
C ASP A 722 -32.68 -18.93 -31.66
N GLN A 723 -31.42 -18.58 -31.93
CA GLN A 723 -30.22 -19.35 -31.60
C GLN A 723 -29.51 -18.79 -30.36
N TRP A 724 -28.61 -19.56 -29.78
CA TRP A 724 -27.78 -19.10 -28.66
C TRP A 724 -26.93 -17.89 -29.06
N GLU A 725 -27.11 -16.79 -28.33
CA GLU A 725 -26.30 -15.59 -28.49
C GLU A 725 -25.44 -15.35 -27.25
N LEU A 726 -24.12 -15.34 -27.44
CA LEU A 726 -23.15 -14.96 -26.41
C LEU A 726 -23.05 -13.44 -26.33
N VAL A 727 -23.34 -12.90 -25.15
CA VAL A 727 -23.30 -11.47 -24.86
C VAL A 727 -22.21 -11.19 -23.82
N THR A 728 -21.40 -10.15 -24.05
CA THR A 728 -20.46 -9.61 -23.05
C THR A 728 -20.72 -8.12 -22.88
N ARG A 729 -20.87 -7.66 -21.64
CA ARG A 729 -21.18 -6.26 -21.29
C ARG A 729 -20.24 -5.73 -20.21
N ASP A 730 -20.02 -4.42 -20.24
CA ASP A 730 -19.30 -3.67 -19.23
C ASP A 730 -20.31 -3.02 -18.27
N LEU A 731 -20.51 -3.65 -17.11
CA LEU A 731 -21.52 -3.22 -16.13
C LEU A 731 -21.21 -1.85 -15.56
N TRP A 732 -19.93 -1.49 -15.40
CA TRP A 732 -19.55 -0.19 -14.86
C TRP A 732 -19.84 0.94 -15.86
N THR A 733 -19.53 0.72 -17.13
CA THR A 733 -19.87 1.70 -18.19
C THR A 733 -21.39 1.84 -18.34
N ASP A 734 -22.13 0.74 -18.24
CA ASP A 734 -23.58 0.73 -18.40
C ASP A 734 -24.33 1.32 -17.19
N PHE A 735 -23.86 1.05 -15.96
CA PHE A 735 -24.64 1.30 -14.73
C PHE A 735 -23.87 2.01 -13.61
N GLY A 736 -22.57 2.25 -13.74
CA GLY A 736 -21.71 2.72 -12.66
C GLY A 736 -21.41 1.65 -11.60
N PRO A 737 -20.84 2.04 -10.44
CA PRO A 737 -20.54 1.10 -9.37
C PRO A 737 -21.79 0.69 -8.57
N PHE A 738 -21.94 -0.60 -8.29
CA PHE A 738 -22.99 -1.14 -7.41
C PHE A 738 -22.56 -2.50 -6.86
N ASP A 739 -23.32 -3.05 -5.90
CA ASP A 739 -23.14 -4.42 -5.42
C ASP A 739 -24.33 -5.27 -5.88
N LEU A 740 -24.05 -6.33 -6.64
CA LEU A 740 -25.06 -7.24 -7.19
C LEU A 740 -25.55 -8.17 -6.08
N THR A 741 -26.86 -8.18 -5.88
CA THR A 741 -27.54 -8.92 -4.79
C THR A 741 -28.46 -10.03 -5.29
N GLY A 742 -28.79 -10.05 -6.58
CA GLY A 742 -29.76 -10.99 -7.13
C GLY A 742 -29.92 -10.89 -8.64
N LEU A 743 -30.65 -11.85 -9.23
CA LEU A 743 -30.92 -11.93 -10.67
C LEU A 743 -32.40 -12.20 -10.94
N ARG A 744 -32.89 -11.70 -12.06
CA ARG A 744 -34.20 -12.05 -12.60
C ARG A 744 -34.11 -12.28 -14.10
N PHE A 745 -34.75 -13.36 -14.53
CA PHE A 745 -34.76 -13.88 -15.88
C PHE A 745 -36.17 -13.69 -16.44
N VAL A 746 -36.27 -13.02 -17.59
CA VAL A 746 -37.57 -12.57 -18.12
C VAL A 746 -37.91 -13.30 -19.41
N CYS A 747 -39.06 -13.99 -19.42
CA CYS A 747 -39.73 -14.50 -20.62
C CYS A 747 -41.15 -13.89 -20.69
N GLY A 748 -41.25 -12.57 -20.86
CA GLY A 748 -42.51 -11.82 -20.73
C GLY A 748 -43.59 -12.15 -21.77
N ASP A 749 -43.25 -12.87 -22.83
CA ASP A 749 -44.18 -13.40 -23.83
C ASP A 749 -43.62 -14.68 -24.48
N GLY A 750 -44.36 -15.30 -25.41
CA GLY A 750 -43.87 -16.48 -26.15
C GLY A 750 -43.81 -17.77 -25.34
N GLU A 751 -43.08 -18.78 -25.84
CA GLU A 751 -43.08 -20.12 -25.24
C GLU A 751 -42.08 -20.24 -24.08
N SER A 752 -40.81 -19.92 -24.32
CA SER A 752 -39.74 -20.06 -23.33
C SER A 752 -38.50 -19.25 -23.70
N ALA A 753 -37.74 -18.87 -22.69
CA ALA A 753 -36.39 -18.33 -22.79
C ALA A 753 -35.40 -19.29 -22.13
N TRP A 754 -34.18 -19.37 -22.66
CA TRP A 754 -33.10 -20.11 -22.04
C TRP A 754 -31.92 -19.19 -21.76
N PHE A 755 -31.23 -19.45 -20.65
CA PHE A 755 -30.07 -18.71 -20.19
C PHE A 755 -28.99 -19.70 -19.77
N ASP A 756 -27.76 -19.40 -20.12
CA ASP A 756 -26.62 -20.27 -19.86
C ASP A 756 -25.33 -19.45 -19.70
N HIS A 757 -24.28 -20.09 -19.16
CA HIS A 757 -22.91 -19.55 -19.09
C HIS A 757 -22.83 -18.11 -18.54
N ILE A 758 -23.36 -17.88 -17.34
CA ILE A 758 -23.47 -16.54 -16.74
C ILE A 758 -22.32 -16.29 -15.77
N TYR A 759 -21.41 -15.39 -16.12
CA TYR A 759 -20.20 -15.11 -15.35
C TYR A 759 -19.91 -13.62 -15.24
N LEU A 760 -19.37 -13.23 -14.09
CA LEU A 760 -18.70 -11.95 -13.91
C LEU A 760 -17.18 -12.14 -13.97
N ALA A 761 -16.47 -11.14 -14.47
CA ALA A 761 -15.00 -11.10 -14.38
C ALA A 761 -14.45 -9.67 -14.30
N ARG A 762 -13.16 -9.57 -13.98
CA ARG A 762 -12.41 -8.30 -13.94
C ARG A 762 -12.14 -7.76 -15.32
N ALA A 763 -11.87 -8.64 -16.28
CA ALA A 763 -11.58 -8.28 -17.67
C ALA A 763 -12.22 -9.26 -18.68
N PRO A 764 -12.41 -8.87 -19.96
CA PRO A 764 -12.99 -9.76 -20.96
C PRO A 764 -12.20 -11.05 -21.19
N HIS A 765 -10.86 -10.99 -21.15
CA HIS A 765 -10.01 -12.16 -21.36
C HIS A 765 -10.13 -13.22 -20.25
N ASP A 766 -10.53 -12.82 -19.02
CA ASP A 766 -10.84 -13.76 -17.95
C ASP A 766 -12.08 -14.60 -18.31
N LEU A 767 -13.10 -13.95 -18.90
CA LEU A 767 -14.29 -14.63 -19.40
C LEU A 767 -13.96 -15.57 -20.57
N ASP A 768 -13.05 -15.16 -21.45
CA ASP A 768 -12.56 -16.01 -22.55
C ASP A 768 -11.86 -17.26 -22.01
N ARG A 769 -11.02 -17.13 -20.97
CA ARG A 769 -10.38 -18.26 -20.29
C ARG A 769 -11.39 -19.22 -19.68
N VAL A 770 -12.42 -18.71 -18.99
CA VAL A 770 -13.50 -19.55 -18.42
C VAL A 770 -14.23 -20.29 -19.52
N THR A 771 -14.64 -19.58 -20.57
CA THR A 771 -15.36 -20.16 -21.73
C THR A 771 -14.53 -21.26 -22.41
N ALA A 772 -13.25 -21.00 -22.68
CA ALA A 772 -12.35 -21.95 -23.32
C ALA A 772 -12.12 -23.20 -22.45
N ARG A 773 -12.01 -23.05 -21.12
CA ARG A 773 -11.81 -24.16 -20.18
C ARG A 773 -13.03 -25.08 -20.10
N LEU A 774 -14.25 -24.52 -20.17
CA LEU A 774 -15.48 -25.32 -20.18
C LEU A 774 -15.70 -26.01 -21.53
N ALA A 775 -15.41 -25.32 -22.63
CA ALA A 775 -15.51 -25.90 -23.97
C ALA A 775 -14.47 -27.02 -24.20
N ASN A 776 -13.25 -26.85 -23.68
CA ASN A 776 -12.14 -27.78 -23.83
C ASN A 776 -11.55 -28.10 -22.44
N PRO A 777 -12.19 -29.02 -21.67
CA PRO A 777 -11.68 -29.38 -20.36
C PRO A 777 -10.27 -30.00 -20.49
N PRO A 778 -9.37 -29.79 -19.51
CA PRO A 778 -8.05 -30.38 -19.53
C PRO A 778 -8.16 -31.91 -19.67
N PRO A 779 -7.38 -32.55 -20.56
CA PRO A 779 -7.41 -33.99 -20.70
C PRO A 779 -7.02 -34.65 -19.38
N ASN A 780 -7.67 -35.76 -19.03
CA ASN A 780 -7.27 -36.54 -17.87
C ASN A 780 -5.82 -37.02 -18.09
N PRO A 781 -4.87 -36.69 -17.19
CA PRO A 781 -3.45 -37.02 -17.37
C PRO A 781 -3.16 -38.53 -17.41
N LEU A 782 -4.13 -39.37 -17.02
CA LEU A 782 -4.03 -40.82 -17.11
C LEU A 782 -4.44 -41.39 -18.47
N THR A 783 -5.05 -40.57 -19.34
CA THR A 783 -5.57 -41.03 -20.64
C THR A 783 -4.43 -41.52 -21.52
N GLY A 784 -4.55 -42.74 -22.06
CA GLY A 784 -3.56 -43.34 -22.96
C GLY A 784 -2.39 -44.05 -22.27
N LEU A 785 -2.30 -44.03 -20.94
CA LEU A 785 -1.29 -44.79 -20.21
C LEU A 785 -1.64 -46.29 -20.13
N PRO A 786 -0.64 -47.20 -20.13
CA PRO A 786 -0.89 -48.62 -19.90
C PRO A 786 -1.59 -48.90 -18.55
N PRO A 787 -2.49 -49.90 -18.46
CA PRO A 787 -3.25 -50.17 -17.23
C PRO A 787 -2.40 -50.47 -15.99
N ASP A 788 -1.26 -51.14 -16.18
CA ASP A 788 -0.29 -51.44 -15.13
C ASP A 788 0.38 -50.17 -14.58
N VAL A 789 0.71 -49.22 -15.46
CA VAL A 789 1.25 -47.91 -15.07
C VAL A 789 0.19 -47.13 -14.29
N GLN A 790 -1.06 -47.09 -14.78
CA GLN A 790 -2.16 -46.41 -14.08
C GLN A 790 -2.39 -46.99 -12.67
N ALA A 791 -2.37 -48.32 -12.53
CA ALA A 791 -2.56 -48.98 -11.24
C ALA A 791 -1.40 -48.70 -10.24
N ASN A 792 -0.21 -48.42 -10.75
CA ASN A 792 0.98 -48.14 -9.96
C ASN A 792 1.14 -46.65 -9.56
N LEU A 793 0.34 -45.74 -10.12
CA LEU A 793 0.35 -44.34 -9.72
C LEU A 793 -0.47 -44.14 -8.42
N ASP A 794 0.11 -43.42 -7.47
CA ASP A 794 -0.58 -42.99 -6.24
C ASP A 794 -1.16 -41.59 -6.41
N PHE A 795 -0.40 -40.69 -7.05
CA PHE A 795 -0.83 -39.30 -7.28
C PHE A 795 -0.18 -38.71 -8.53
N VAL A 796 -0.95 -37.95 -9.30
CA VAL A 796 -0.45 -37.21 -10.48
C VAL A 796 -0.86 -35.74 -10.33
N ALA A 797 0.14 -34.86 -10.35
CA ALA A 797 -0.08 -33.42 -10.39
C ALA A 797 0.43 -32.87 -11.71
N VAL A 798 -0.44 -32.19 -12.46
CA VAL A 798 -0.09 -31.44 -13.68
C VAL A 798 -0.11 -29.92 -13.50
N GLU A 799 -0.62 -29.47 -12.34
CA GLU A 799 -0.65 -28.06 -11.96
C GLU A 799 0.46 -27.76 -10.94
N PRO A 800 1.25 -26.69 -11.11
CA PRO A 800 2.31 -26.31 -10.17
C PRO A 800 1.87 -26.19 -8.71
N ALA A 801 0.62 -25.74 -8.50
CA ALA A 801 0.02 -25.62 -7.17
C ALA A 801 -0.13 -26.95 -6.41
N ARG A 802 0.07 -28.09 -7.07
CA ARG A 802 -0.04 -29.44 -6.49
C ARG A 802 1.27 -30.24 -6.55
N PHE A 803 2.34 -29.70 -7.13
CA PHE A 803 3.61 -30.45 -7.26
C PHE A 803 4.23 -30.81 -5.90
N GLY A 804 4.15 -29.93 -4.90
CA GLY A 804 4.64 -30.22 -3.55
C GLY A 804 3.92 -31.40 -2.89
N GLN A 805 2.63 -31.60 -3.19
CA GLN A 805 1.89 -32.76 -2.68
C GLN A 805 2.46 -34.09 -3.18
N ALA A 806 2.86 -34.16 -4.45
CA ALA A 806 3.49 -35.35 -5.02
C ALA A 806 4.89 -35.58 -4.42
N LEU A 807 5.67 -34.51 -4.24
CA LEU A 807 7.02 -34.56 -3.70
C LEU A 807 7.08 -34.90 -2.21
N ALA A 808 6.04 -34.57 -1.45
CA ALA A 808 6.05 -34.64 0.01
C ALA A 808 6.34 -36.03 0.60
N ALA A 809 6.18 -37.10 -0.18
CA ALA A 809 6.48 -38.46 0.25
C ALA A 809 8.00 -38.72 0.43
N ILE A 810 8.84 -38.05 -0.35
CA ILE A 810 10.31 -38.26 -0.36
C ILE A 810 11.12 -36.98 -0.11
N ALA A 811 10.50 -35.82 -0.26
CA ALA A 811 11.13 -34.51 -0.17
C ALA A 811 10.17 -33.46 0.44
N PRO A 812 9.69 -33.63 1.69
CA PRO A 812 8.67 -32.76 2.29
C PRO A 812 9.06 -31.29 2.42
N GLN A 813 10.36 -30.96 2.33
CA GLN A 813 10.84 -29.58 2.36
C GLN A 813 10.93 -28.94 0.98
N PHE A 814 10.83 -29.72 -0.10
CA PHE A 814 11.06 -29.29 -1.46
C PHE A 814 9.75 -29.14 -2.24
N SER A 815 9.71 -28.15 -3.13
CA SER A 815 8.71 -28.04 -4.20
C SER A 815 9.42 -27.67 -5.50
N THR A 816 8.70 -27.75 -6.61
CA THR A 816 9.13 -27.24 -7.92
C THR A 816 8.03 -26.36 -8.50
N ALA A 817 8.43 -25.35 -9.30
CA ALA A 817 7.49 -24.49 -10.02
C ALA A 817 7.14 -25.05 -11.42
N ALA A 818 7.94 -25.97 -11.96
CA ALA A 818 7.78 -26.46 -13.32
C ALA A 818 8.31 -27.89 -13.49
N SER A 819 7.55 -28.74 -14.18
CA SER A 819 7.94 -30.08 -14.63
C SER A 819 7.11 -30.41 -15.87
N GLU A 820 7.75 -30.81 -16.97
CA GLU A 820 7.01 -31.23 -18.17
C GLU A 820 6.17 -32.47 -17.86
N GLN A 821 4.94 -32.52 -18.37
CA GLN A 821 3.96 -33.58 -18.06
C GLN A 821 3.59 -33.70 -16.57
N GLY A 822 4.02 -32.76 -15.72
CA GLY A 822 3.73 -32.73 -14.30
C GLY A 822 4.70 -33.55 -13.43
N VAL A 823 4.30 -33.79 -12.18
CA VAL A 823 5.04 -34.54 -11.16
C VAL A 823 4.20 -35.73 -10.72
N TRP A 824 4.77 -36.93 -10.84
CA TRP A 824 4.02 -38.18 -10.65
C TRP A 824 4.60 -38.95 -9.47
N LEU A 825 3.74 -39.41 -8.56
CA LEU A 825 4.11 -40.29 -7.45
C LEU A 825 3.70 -41.72 -7.78
N TYR A 826 4.69 -42.60 -7.90
CA TYR A 826 4.52 -44.03 -8.06
C TYR A 826 4.51 -44.72 -6.70
N LYS A 827 3.63 -45.72 -6.53
CA LYS A 827 3.61 -46.60 -5.38
C LYS A 827 4.93 -47.35 -5.27
N THR A 828 5.40 -47.91 -6.39
CA THR A 828 6.71 -48.57 -6.49
C THR A 828 7.37 -48.31 -7.84
N TYR A 829 8.70 -48.25 -7.87
CA TYR A 829 9.47 -48.22 -9.11
C TYR A 829 10.84 -48.85 -8.85
N GLN A 830 11.26 -49.81 -9.68
CA GLN A 830 12.54 -50.54 -9.54
C GLN A 830 12.85 -50.96 -8.09
N GLY A 831 11.87 -51.58 -7.41
CA GLY A 831 12.02 -52.10 -6.05
C GLY A 831 11.94 -51.09 -4.90
N LYS A 832 11.92 -49.78 -5.18
CA LYS A 832 11.71 -48.74 -4.15
C LYS A 832 10.24 -48.33 -4.08
N GLN A 833 9.79 -47.94 -2.89
CA GLN A 833 8.45 -47.40 -2.66
C GLN A 833 8.45 -45.87 -2.77
N ASN A 834 7.28 -45.28 -3.04
CA ASN A 834 7.05 -43.83 -3.08
C ASN A 834 8.03 -43.10 -4.00
N VAL A 835 8.09 -43.47 -5.28
CA VAL A 835 9.05 -42.87 -6.22
C VAL A 835 8.41 -41.71 -6.97
N VAL A 836 9.03 -40.55 -6.90
CA VAL A 836 8.55 -39.36 -7.62
C VAL A 836 9.24 -39.27 -8.97
N ARG A 837 8.51 -38.97 -10.04
CA ARG A 837 9.05 -38.69 -11.37
C ARG A 837 8.93 -37.21 -11.70
N THR A 838 9.99 -36.61 -12.20
CA THR A 838 10.01 -35.26 -12.79
C THR A 838 10.60 -35.28 -14.20
N HIS A 839 10.31 -34.25 -14.98
CA HIS A 839 10.93 -34.00 -16.28
C HIS A 839 11.27 -32.51 -16.43
N PRO A 840 12.44 -32.16 -16.99
CA PRO A 840 12.76 -30.78 -17.33
C PRO A 840 11.64 -30.11 -18.16
N PRO A 841 11.25 -28.85 -17.90
CA PRO A 841 10.13 -28.20 -18.59
C PRO A 841 10.39 -27.84 -20.06
N ALA A 842 11.65 -27.61 -20.45
CA ALA A 842 12.05 -27.26 -21.82
C ALA A 842 13.54 -27.52 -22.02
N GLN A 843 13.98 -27.62 -23.29
CA GLN A 843 15.39 -27.82 -23.63
C GLN A 843 16.27 -26.73 -22.99
N GLY A 844 17.29 -27.16 -22.24
CA GLY A 844 18.20 -26.26 -21.52
C GLY A 844 17.60 -25.64 -20.24
N GLN A 845 16.35 -25.95 -19.88
CA GLN A 845 15.71 -25.48 -18.65
C GLN A 845 15.56 -26.65 -17.65
N PRO A 846 16.23 -26.62 -16.48
CA PRO A 846 16.11 -27.68 -15.49
C PRO A 846 14.74 -27.68 -14.77
N CYS A 847 14.30 -28.86 -14.34
CA CYS A 847 13.30 -28.96 -13.27
C CYS A 847 14.03 -28.82 -11.93
N ILE A 848 13.68 -27.80 -11.15
CA ILE A 848 14.40 -27.45 -9.91
C ILE A 848 13.54 -27.79 -8.69
N LEU A 849 14.01 -28.73 -7.87
CA LEU A 849 13.49 -28.96 -6.53
C LEU A 849 14.15 -27.96 -5.58
N ARG A 850 13.38 -27.08 -4.94
CA ARG A 850 13.92 -26.04 -4.05
C ARG A 850 13.37 -26.12 -2.63
N ALA A 851 14.24 -25.93 -1.65
CA ALA A 851 13.90 -25.85 -0.23
C ALA A 851 14.55 -24.62 0.44
N PRO A 852 13.84 -23.92 1.35
CA PRO A 852 14.47 -22.99 2.27
C PRO A 852 15.19 -23.77 3.35
N LEU A 853 16.47 -23.47 3.57
CA LEU A 853 17.28 -24.15 4.58
C LEU A 853 17.99 -23.14 5.47
N ALA A 854 17.60 -23.11 6.75
CA ALA A 854 18.40 -22.50 7.81
C ALA A 854 19.29 -23.58 8.42
N VAL A 855 20.61 -23.47 8.24
CA VAL A 855 21.56 -24.42 8.82
C VAL A 855 21.92 -23.93 10.23
N PRO A 856 21.62 -24.69 11.30
CA PRO A 856 21.91 -24.25 12.67
C PRO A 856 23.41 -24.00 12.88
N ALA A 857 23.75 -22.96 13.63
CA ALA A 857 25.14 -22.65 13.97
C ALA A 857 25.80 -23.82 14.70
N GLY A 858 27.03 -24.17 14.29
CA GLY A 858 27.82 -25.24 14.91
C GLY A 858 27.30 -26.67 14.69
N LYS A 859 26.25 -26.88 13.87
CA LYS A 859 25.74 -28.22 13.53
C LYS A 859 26.21 -28.66 12.16
N ARG A 860 26.43 -29.98 12.01
CA ARG A 860 26.62 -30.61 10.70
C ARG A 860 25.27 -30.75 9.99
N ALA A 861 25.29 -30.65 8.68
CA ALA A 861 24.12 -30.85 7.84
C ALA A 861 24.52 -31.51 6.52
N GLU A 862 23.73 -32.47 6.04
CA GLU A 862 23.95 -33.17 4.77
C GLU A 862 22.65 -33.22 3.96
N LEU A 863 22.75 -33.15 2.64
CA LEU A 863 21.69 -33.52 1.70
C LEU A 863 21.94 -34.94 1.21
N ARG A 864 20.95 -35.83 1.37
CA ARG A 864 21.01 -37.22 0.89
C ARG A 864 20.01 -37.45 -0.22
N LEU A 865 20.50 -37.94 -1.34
CA LEU A 865 19.73 -38.20 -2.56
C LEU A 865 19.79 -39.68 -2.93
N THR A 866 18.67 -40.24 -3.38
CA THR A 866 18.59 -41.56 -4.01
C THR A 866 17.76 -41.43 -5.27
N VAL A 867 18.40 -41.57 -6.42
CA VAL A 867 17.81 -41.26 -7.73
C VAL A 867 18.13 -42.31 -8.78
N THR A 868 17.30 -42.38 -9.82
CA THR A 868 17.57 -43.17 -11.01
C THR A 868 17.10 -42.43 -12.27
N HIS A 869 17.30 -43.05 -13.43
CA HIS A 869 17.05 -42.50 -14.75
C HIS A 869 16.04 -43.35 -15.52
N HIS A 870 15.52 -42.83 -16.63
CA HIS A 870 14.75 -43.64 -17.56
C HIS A 870 15.65 -44.73 -18.20
N PRO A 871 15.19 -45.99 -18.40
CA PRO A 871 16.04 -47.08 -18.88
C PRO A 871 16.81 -46.83 -20.19
N GLN A 872 16.35 -45.87 -21.00
CA GLN A 872 16.92 -45.53 -22.30
C GLN A 872 17.57 -44.13 -22.33
N ALA A 873 17.75 -43.48 -21.17
CA ALA A 873 18.25 -42.12 -21.09
C ALA A 873 19.11 -41.90 -19.85
N ASP A 874 19.76 -40.75 -19.82
CA ASP A 874 20.48 -40.18 -18.69
C ASP A 874 20.03 -38.74 -18.46
N TRP A 875 20.46 -38.14 -17.36
CA TRP A 875 20.23 -36.72 -17.05
C TRP A 875 21.30 -36.21 -16.09
N GLN A 876 21.47 -34.89 -16.00
CA GLN A 876 22.50 -34.26 -15.18
C GLN A 876 21.94 -33.83 -13.82
N LEU A 877 22.53 -34.33 -12.73
CA LEU A 877 22.23 -33.90 -11.36
C LEU A 877 23.15 -32.74 -10.96
N VAL A 878 22.55 -31.58 -10.69
CA VAL A 878 23.25 -30.40 -10.15
C VAL A 878 22.66 -30.03 -8.79
N VAL A 879 23.50 -29.78 -7.79
CA VAL A 879 23.08 -29.28 -6.47
C VAL A 879 23.69 -27.91 -6.23
N LEU A 880 22.84 -26.91 -5.96
CA LEU A 880 23.23 -25.55 -5.61
C LEU A 880 22.79 -25.19 -4.19
N ALA A 881 23.65 -24.50 -3.44
CA ALA A 881 23.33 -23.98 -2.11
C ALA A 881 23.73 -22.50 -2.01
N GLY A 882 22.75 -21.62 -1.85
CA GLY A 882 23.01 -20.17 -1.85
C GLY A 882 23.67 -19.66 -3.14
N GLY A 883 23.36 -20.30 -4.28
CA GLY A 883 23.95 -20.01 -5.59
C GLY A 883 25.29 -20.71 -5.86
N GLU A 884 25.92 -21.34 -4.86
CA GLU A 884 27.17 -22.09 -5.03
C GLU A 884 26.89 -23.51 -5.52
N ARG A 885 27.61 -23.99 -6.56
CA ARG A 885 27.50 -25.36 -7.06
C ARG A 885 28.31 -26.32 -6.18
N LEU A 886 27.61 -27.24 -5.52
CA LEU A 886 28.20 -28.24 -4.62
C LEU A 886 28.40 -29.60 -5.27
N HIS A 887 27.54 -29.95 -6.24
CA HIS A 887 27.57 -31.25 -6.91
C HIS A 887 27.16 -31.10 -8.38
N ASP A 888 27.79 -31.89 -9.24
CA ASP A 888 27.57 -31.89 -10.69
C ASP A 888 27.98 -33.26 -11.24
N SER A 889 27.01 -34.14 -11.52
CA SER A 889 27.30 -35.47 -12.08
C SER A 889 26.17 -35.98 -12.98
N LEU A 890 26.52 -36.82 -13.94
CA LEU A 890 25.55 -37.59 -14.70
C LEU A 890 24.84 -38.60 -13.78
N VAL A 891 23.58 -38.92 -14.10
CA VAL A 891 22.83 -40.06 -13.54
C VAL A 891 22.53 -41.00 -14.71
N SER A 892 23.33 -42.05 -14.84
CA SER A 892 23.23 -43.06 -15.90
C SER A 892 23.30 -44.49 -15.32
N ALA A 893 23.16 -45.48 -16.21
CA ALA A 893 23.26 -46.89 -15.85
C ALA A 893 24.62 -47.26 -15.25
N GLU A 894 25.67 -46.51 -15.58
CA GLU A 894 27.03 -46.74 -15.08
C GLU A 894 27.19 -46.32 -13.61
N GLN A 895 26.46 -45.29 -13.18
CA GLN A 895 26.48 -44.79 -11.80
C GLN A 895 25.46 -45.49 -10.89
N ALA A 896 24.42 -46.08 -11.47
CA ALA A 896 23.38 -46.77 -10.73
C ALA A 896 23.84 -48.17 -10.28
N LYS A 897 23.90 -48.39 -8.96
CA LYS A 897 24.09 -49.73 -8.36
C LYS A 897 22.72 -50.31 -8.00
N ASP A 898 22.45 -51.52 -8.45
CA ASP A 898 21.12 -52.15 -8.31
C ASP A 898 19.97 -51.25 -8.83
N GLY A 899 20.25 -50.49 -9.90
CA GLY A 899 19.29 -49.57 -10.52
C GLY A 899 19.18 -48.19 -9.86
N TRP A 900 19.94 -47.87 -8.81
CA TRP A 900 19.87 -46.57 -8.10
C TRP A 900 21.24 -45.94 -7.85
N ALA A 901 21.33 -44.62 -7.99
CA ALA A 901 22.48 -43.81 -7.60
C ALA A 901 22.21 -43.11 -6.27
N GLU A 902 23.19 -43.12 -5.36
CA GLU A 902 23.11 -42.47 -4.06
C GLU A 902 24.17 -41.39 -3.89
N PHE A 903 23.76 -40.21 -3.41
CA PHE A 903 24.64 -39.07 -3.22
C PHE A 903 24.47 -38.51 -1.80
N THR A 904 25.58 -38.10 -1.19
CA THR A 904 25.60 -37.36 0.09
C THR A 904 26.42 -36.09 -0.10
N ILE A 905 25.79 -34.93 0.08
CA ILE A 905 26.38 -33.61 -0.14
C ILE A 905 26.48 -32.90 1.20
N ASP A 906 27.69 -32.47 1.59
CA ASP A 906 27.92 -31.73 2.84
C ASP A 906 27.45 -30.27 2.73
N LEU A 907 26.57 -29.87 3.64
CA LEU A 907 26.02 -28.51 3.77
C LEU A 907 26.58 -27.78 5.00
N SER A 908 27.48 -28.40 5.77
CA SER A 908 27.97 -27.87 7.05
C SER A 908 28.72 -26.54 6.90
N ARG A 909 29.27 -26.24 5.71
CA ARG A 909 29.89 -24.94 5.39
C ARG A 909 28.91 -23.75 5.47
N PHE A 910 27.60 -24.02 5.45
CA PHE A 910 26.55 -23.01 5.56
C PHE A 910 26.01 -22.84 6.99
N ALA A 911 26.62 -23.48 8.00
CA ALA A 911 26.20 -23.36 9.39
C ALA A 911 26.07 -21.89 9.84
N GLY A 912 24.93 -21.57 10.48
CA GLY A 912 24.56 -20.22 10.89
C GLY A 912 23.94 -19.36 9.79
N ARG A 913 23.76 -19.88 8.56
CA ARG A 913 23.22 -19.13 7.41
C ARG A 913 21.86 -19.67 6.97
N SER A 914 21.08 -18.79 6.35
CA SER A 914 19.86 -19.14 5.62
C SER A 914 20.12 -19.12 4.13
N ILE A 915 19.88 -20.25 3.46
CA ILE A 915 20.17 -20.45 2.04
C ILE A 915 18.95 -21.01 1.30
N ALA A 916 18.88 -20.72 0.01
CA ALA A 916 18.08 -21.52 -0.92
C ALA A 916 18.90 -22.75 -1.33
N LEU A 917 18.38 -23.94 -1.06
CA LEU A 917 18.95 -25.20 -1.53
C LEU A 917 18.17 -25.65 -2.77
N GLU A 918 18.89 -25.95 -3.84
CA GLU A 918 18.33 -26.35 -5.12
C GLU A 918 18.92 -27.67 -5.60
N VAL A 919 18.07 -28.57 -6.06
CA VAL A 919 18.43 -29.86 -6.67
C VAL A 919 17.82 -29.91 -8.06
N HIS A 920 18.65 -29.93 -9.09
CA HIS A 920 18.23 -29.79 -10.48
C HIS A 920 18.18 -31.17 -11.13
N ASN A 921 17.04 -31.51 -11.72
CA ASN A 921 16.99 -32.39 -12.88
C ASN A 921 17.37 -31.54 -14.10
N HIS A 922 18.65 -31.52 -14.45
CA HIS A 922 19.14 -30.68 -15.53
C HIS A 922 19.18 -31.47 -16.85
N PRO A 923 18.59 -30.93 -17.93
CA PRO A 923 18.65 -31.56 -19.24
C PRO A 923 20.10 -31.55 -19.76
N ASN A 924 20.58 -32.67 -20.31
CA ASN A 924 21.88 -32.79 -20.95
C ASN A 924 21.77 -32.89 -22.49
N ASN A 925 20.88 -33.71 -23.03
CA ASN A 925 20.76 -34.04 -24.45
C ASN A 925 19.31 -34.03 -24.99
N TRP A 926 18.33 -33.76 -24.13
CA TRP A 926 16.89 -33.73 -24.42
C TRP A 926 16.33 -35.05 -24.97
N ALA A 927 16.81 -36.19 -24.46
CA ALA A 927 16.42 -37.53 -24.93
C ALA A 927 15.76 -38.40 -23.85
N ASN A 928 14.60 -37.96 -23.32
CA ASN A 928 13.83 -38.60 -22.23
C ASN A 928 14.46 -38.49 -20.84
N GLU A 929 14.72 -37.26 -20.38
CA GLU A 929 15.42 -36.93 -19.14
C GLU A 929 14.52 -37.07 -17.89
N PHE A 930 13.73 -38.14 -17.84
CA PHE A 930 12.91 -38.44 -16.67
C PHE A 930 13.82 -38.84 -15.50
N ALA A 931 13.75 -38.04 -14.45
CA ALA A 931 14.38 -38.35 -13.18
C ALA A 931 13.37 -39.04 -12.26
N TYR A 932 13.82 -40.11 -11.61
CA TYR A 932 13.05 -40.84 -10.60
C TYR A 932 13.72 -40.70 -9.24
N TRP A 933 12.98 -40.20 -8.26
CA TRP A 933 13.48 -39.81 -6.94
C TRP A 933 12.87 -40.72 -5.87
N ALA A 934 13.69 -41.52 -5.20
CA ALA A 934 13.26 -42.30 -4.03
C ALA A 934 13.58 -41.59 -2.70
N ARG A 935 14.51 -40.63 -2.70
CA ARG A 935 14.88 -39.85 -1.51
C ARG A 935 15.47 -38.50 -1.90
N ALA A 936 15.03 -37.45 -1.23
CA ALA A 936 15.74 -36.17 -1.17
C ALA A 936 15.52 -35.51 0.21
N GLU A 937 16.41 -35.82 1.16
CA GLU A 937 16.27 -35.43 2.56
C GLU A 937 17.47 -34.62 3.07
N ILE A 938 17.19 -33.68 3.96
CA ILE A 938 18.21 -32.92 4.69
C ILE A 938 18.31 -33.53 6.09
N VAL A 939 19.52 -33.94 6.50
CA VAL A 939 19.79 -34.56 7.79
C VAL A 939 20.80 -33.76 8.59
N TYR A 940 20.68 -33.81 9.92
CA TYR A 940 21.62 -33.19 10.87
C TYR A 940 22.27 -34.29 11.71
N PRO A 941 23.36 -34.90 11.23
CA PRO A 941 24.00 -36.06 11.84
C PRO A 941 24.71 -35.75 13.17
#